data_AF-A0A9E5DYV1-F1
#
_entry.id   AF-A0A9E5DYV1-F1
#
_cell.length_a   1.000
_cell.length_b   1.000
_cell.length_c   1.000
_cell.angle_alpha   90.00
_cell.angle_beta   90.00
_cell.angle_gamma   90.00
#
_symmetry.space_group_name_H-M   'P 1'
#
loop_
_entity.id
_entity.type
_entity.pdbx_description
1 polymer ?
#
loop_
_entity_poly.entity_id
_entity_poly.type
_entity_poly.pdbx_seq_one_letter_code
_entity_poly.pdbx_strand_id
1 'polypeptide(L)'
;MSRYHALATAKLPGFAAILVVHACADVAAPTDVVAVAADCSSTAGKPGGGCCAGGQIFDPAKSSCVAVGPVDCPAAATAGVDGCVPRWCSAWQSDAGQACEPATADYGLVSVPCAAADLGCAVGYWPDPQVGGACVPAGARQAGGKFGEVAAAEPSAAPWCAQWLNPAGQPCASAQWDCQPYATDCTSMTAGAACAVGEVPQPSQGCTAAGAVPVCPPGFVQDLPAKTTGFPPCKPDPADCGSDPFGGVAEGNGNLFVDAKAAVGGDGSRSKPFTKIADAKAAAGTGVTIALAAGKYFNNAAFHNQQTLQGRCAALVTVSGNGLFALGTYGKQPQTEIVVRGITLINQGMAPIDLGAAAMVQGGEPALRLERVHISGTRIAAIDVHGSGARLAMVDCVIDNMQTGQFSGKDGLGISVNSGGRLELQRVRISGARRIALLARGEGTEVVARGLLIDNTLVDPKSALFGRAIGVQTGAKMWLHQAVIQHNRDIAVFVSGAGSRLYGAGVLIADVQSLATKPSFGRALEVNGGAQVQLAGAQIRLHSELAFLVGGEQSTLHAIGLLVDGAPATADAGLQRGGGGVAQQAAQLKLHNCQLRTLQGRALDIHDAGTVAALNELAIAHVREVDSETREGIGLAVLSGAVVTMRRAHLADTQSFAVLVAKSGSMLDASDVLVSAVQATTSGTLGRGFDIQEGAHARLVAVRATGSPDCGLFVSDAGSTAKVAGLLVDQAPTPPIGGAHGRGVTVQLGANATLAGATITQVFDAAVYVRAQNAKAILAGVAISSVGPVGTPPQWGTGIYAAETAQVAATGLQVVGAHTAAALVQDAQFEVADAALGYTKAGNLRKSTAGTGTFADGVLATGVHKLSLTRVVISHCGRRGCCWKGRWQQACRRRWCAITCLGWCARRGRQLTWLTVRWWTIRNRMTLATLDWRCHRRRRWPSWMWWDRRRLRVGLLRRGRSDCPYFCPLPCRDRPFLWRW
;
A
#
# COMPACT_ATOMS: atom_id res chain seq x y z
N MET A 1 19.13 28.32 -0.68
CA MET A 1 20.27 28.51 0.24
C MET A 1 21.53 28.79 -0.57
N SER A 2 21.73 30.03 -1.01
CA SER A 2 22.96 30.46 -1.71
C SER A 2 23.33 31.87 -1.21
N ARG A 3 24.10 31.91 -0.12
CA ARG A 3 24.85 33.06 0.42
C ARG A 3 25.31 32.65 1.83
N TYR A 4 26.51 32.09 1.95
CA TYR A 4 27.37 32.11 3.14
C TYR A 4 28.63 31.28 2.82
N HIS A 5 29.57 31.87 2.10
CA HIS A 5 30.96 31.41 2.04
C HIS A 5 31.86 32.59 1.70
N ALA A 6 32.26 33.33 2.73
CA ALA A 6 33.43 34.20 2.73
C ALA A 6 33.66 34.67 4.18
N LEU A 7 34.64 34.07 4.86
CA LEU A 7 35.48 34.64 5.94
C LEU A 7 36.03 33.49 6.81
N ALA A 8 37.24 33.01 6.49
CA ALA A 8 38.15 32.40 7.47
C ALA A 8 39.55 32.19 6.84
N THR A 9 40.37 33.23 6.82
CA THR A 9 41.83 33.09 6.74
C THR A 9 42.45 34.05 7.75
N ALA A 10 42.79 33.53 8.93
CA ALA A 10 43.73 34.15 9.85
C ALA A 10 44.66 33.06 10.41
N LYS A 11 45.95 33.26 10.20
CA LYS A 11 47.06 32.37 10.56
C LYS A 11 47.27 32.36 12.07
N LEU A 12 47.50 31.18 12.66
CA LEU A 12 48.28 30.98 13.88
C LEU A 12 49.27 29.82 13.65
N PRO A 13 50.55 29.94 14.05
CA PRO A 13 51.55 28.89 13.81
C PRO A 13 51.64 27.93 15.01
N GLY A 14 51.85 26.65 14.69
CA GLY A 14 52.46 25.68 15.60
C GLY A 14 51.48 24.77 16.34
N PHE A 15 51.12 23.64 15.72
CA PHE A 15 51.01 22.33 16.37
C PHE A 15 50.90 21.28 15.26
N ALA A 16 51.87 20.37 15.19
CA ALA A 16 51.86 19.25 14.25
C ALA A 16 50.87 18.19 14.75
N ALA A 17 49.73 18.05 14.06
CA ALA A 17 48.85 16.91 14.17
C ALA A 17 48.76 16.24 12.79
N ILE A 18 49.09 14.94 12.76
CA ILE A 18 48.96 14.08 11.58
C ILE A 18 47.46 13.92 11.31
N LEU A 19 46.96 14.66 10.32
CA LEU A 19 45.61 14.54 9.79
C LEU A 19 45.70 13.71 8.50
N VAL A 20 45.25 12.45 8.55
CA VAL A 20 45.01 11.66 7.33
C VAL A 20 43.70 12.14 6.72
N VAL A 21 43.78 12.98 5.68
CA VAL A 21 42.65 13.40 4.87
C VAL A 21 42.50 12.40 3.72
N HIS A 22 41.45 11.58 3.74
CA HIS A 22 40.94 10.99 2.50
C HIS A 22 40.09 12.04 1.79
N ALA A 23 40.63 12.60 0.71
CA ALA A 23 39.88 13.41 -0.23
C ALA A 23 39.09 12.47 -1.16
N CYS A 24 37.75 12.51 -1.09
CA CYS A 24 36.90 12.07 -2.19
C CYS A 24 36.71 13.27 -3.11
N ALA A 25 37.22 13.18 -4.33
CA ALA A 25 36.93 14.11 -5.40
C ALA A 25 35.52 13.84 -5.95
N ASP A 26 34.71 14.89 -6.06
CA ASP A 26 33.45 14.89 -6.80
C ASP A 26 33.69 14.59 -8.27
N VAL A 27 33.01 13.57 -8.82
CA VAL A 27 32.93 13.32 -10.25
C VAL A 27 31.56 13.77 -10.75
N ALA A 28 31.60 14.60 -11.79
CA ALA A 28 30.49 15.18 -12.50
C ALA A 28 29.59 14.12 -13.18
N ALA A 29 28.34 14.54 -13.44
CA ALA A 29 27.26 13.80 -14.06
C ALA A 29 27.63 13.01 -15.34
N PRO A 30 27.04 11.84 -15.61
CA PRO A 30 27.15 11.20 -16.91
C PRO A 30 26.03 11.65 -17.85
N THR A 31 26.44 12.10 -19.03
CA THR A 31 25.65 12.10 -20.27
C THR A 31 25.84 10.74 -20.96
N ASP A 32 24.75 10.24 -21.56
CA ASP A 32 24.62 9.20 -22.59
C ASP A 32 25.69 8.09 -22.68
N VAL A 33 25.31 6.87 -22.25
CA VAL A 33 26.03 5.64 -22.60
C VAL A 33 25.31 4.92 -23.73
N VAL A 34 25.94 4.95 -24.90
CA VAL A 34 25.72 4.01 -26.01
C VAL A 34 26.40 2.69 -25.65
N ALA A 35 25.67 1.59 -25.76
CA ALA A 35 26.20 0.24 -25.58
C ALA A 35 27.22 -0.10 -26.69
N VAL A 36 28.43 -0.50 -26.29
CA VAL A 36 29.41 -1.16 -27.17
C VAL A 36 29.80 -2.48 -26.52
N ALA A 37 29.59 -3.57 -27.27
CA ALA A 37 30.05 -4.90 -26.95
C ALA A 37 31.59 -4.95 -26.97
N ALA A 38 32.21 -5.52 -25.94
CA ALA A 38 33.65 -5.72 -25.88
C ALA A 38 34.04 -7.02 -26.58
N ASP A 39 34.72 -6.88 -27.72
CA ASP A 39 35.42 -7.93 -28.45
C ASP A 39 36.87 -8.02 -27.96
N CYS A 40 37.38 -9.23 -27.74
CA CYS A 40 38.75 -9.46 -27.27
C CYS A 40 39.75 -9.41 -28.43
N SER A 41 40.14 -8.22 -28.87
CA SER A 41 41.36 -8.06 -29.67
C SER A 41 41.96 -6.66 -29.55
N SER A 42 43.00 -6.50 -28.72
CA SER A 42 44.25 -5.81 -29.09
C SER A 42 45.18 -5.66 -27.88
N THR A 43 46.39 -6.15 -28.08
CA THR A 43 47.54 -6.19 -27.18
C THR A 43 48.31 -4.86 -27.13
N ALA A 44 48.82 -4.48 -25.95
CA ALA A 44 50.25 -4.18 -25.75
C ALA A 44 50.61 -4.02 -24.25
N GLY A 45 51.41 -4.95 -23.72
CA GLY A 45 52.40 -4.63 -22.67
C GLY A 45 52.22 -5.23 -21.26
N LYS A 46 52.48 -6.54 -21.08
CA LYS A 46 53.35 -7.18 -20.05
C LYS A 46 53.10 -8.71 -19.99
N PRO A 47 54.12 -9.54 -19.70
CA PRO A 47 54.04 -10.99 -19.84
C PRO A 47 53.51 -11.65 -18.55
N GLY A 48 52.63 -12.65 -18.69
CA GLY A 48 52.36 -13.61 -17.61
C GLY A 48 50.89 -13.84 -17.23
N GLY A 49 49.98 -14.03 -18.18
CA GLY A 49 48.63 -14.52 -17.90
C GLY A 49 48.05 -15.23 -19.11
N GLY A 50 48.04 -16.56 -19.12
CA GLY A 50 47.41 -17.34 -20.18
C GLY A 50 45.90 -17.42 -19.96
N CYS A 51 45.11 -16.98 -20.95
CA CYS A 51 43.67 -17.24 -20.97
C CYS A 51 43.41 -18.67 -21.46
N CYS A 52 42.64 -19.46 -20.70
CA CYS A 52 42.15 -20.77 -21.14
C CYS A 52 40.90 -20.61 -22.00
N ALA A 53 40.74 -21.45 -23.03
CA ALA A 53 39.52 -21.52 -23.83
C ALA A 53 38.36 -22.14 -23.01
N GLY A 54 37.12 -21.82 -23.39
CA GLY A 54 35.92 -22.32 -22.71
C GLY A 54 35.91 -23.84 -22.58
N GLY A 55 35.69 -24.33 -21.35
CA GLY A 55 35.71 -25.76 -20.99
C GLY A 55 36.99 -26.25 -20.30
N GLN A 56 37.96 -25.37 -20.04
CA GLN A 56 39.20 -25.70 -19.32
C GLN A 56 39.41 -24.82 -18.09
N ILE A 57 40.05 -25.37 -17.06
CA ILE A 57 40.49 -24.63 -15.86
C ILE A 57 42.01 -24.55 -15.88
N PHE A 58 42.57 -23.37 -15.58
CA PHE A 58 44.02 -23.20 -15.43
C PHE A 58 44.46 -23.90 -14.14
N ASP A 59 45.31 -24.92 -14.26
CA ASP A 59 45.93 -25.60 -13.12
C ASP A 59 47.26 -24.90 -12.81
N PRO A 60 47.35 -24.10 -11.73
CA PRO A 60 48.57 -23.37 -11.39
C PRO A 60 49.71 -24.29 -10.96
N ALA A 61 49.45 -25.54 -10.57
CA ALA A 61 50.50 -26.51 -10.27
C ALA A 61 51.18 -27.05 -11.55
N LYS A 62 50.47 -27.02 -12.69
CA LYS A 62 50.97 -27.51 -13.98
C LYS A 62 51.28 -26.41 -15.00
N SER A 63 50.92 -25.15 -14.69
CA SER A 63 51.05 -24.00 -15.60
C SER A 63 50.37 -24.23 -16.96
N SER A 64 49.26 -24.97 -16.98
CA SER A 64 48.53 -25.35 -18.20
C SER A 64 47.03 -25.44 -17.96
N CYS A 65 46.23 -25.25 -19.02
CA CYS A 65 44.78 -25.44 -18.99
C CYS A 65 44.43 -26.93 -19.12
N VAL A 66 43.58 -27.45 -18.24
CA VAL A 66 43.12 -28.85 -18.25
C VAL A 66 41.60 -28.92 -18.43
N ALA A 67 41.15 -29.88 -19.25
CA ALA A 67 39.73 -30.11 -19.53
C ALA A 67 39.03 -30.79 -18.35
N VAL A 68 37.81 -30.38 -18.06
CA VAL A 68 36.98 -30.96 -16.99
C VAL A 68 36.24 -32.19 -17.54
N GLY A 69 36.64 -33.40 -17.12
CA GLY A 69 35.91 -34.64 -17.41
C GLY A 69 34.89 -34.99 -16.31
N PRO A 70 33.84 -35.78 -16.60
CA PRO A 70 32.84 -36.19 -15.62
C PRO A 70 33.43 -37.17 -14.60
N VAL A 71 33.08 -36.97 -13.32
CA VAL A 71 33.53 -37.78 -12.19
C VAL A 71 32.54 -38.91 -11.94
N ASP A 72 33.01 -40.16 -11.96
CA ASP A 72 32.25 -41.35 -11.57
C ASP A 72 32.07 -41.42 -10.04
N CYS A 73 30.82 -41.63 -9.58
CA CYS A 73 30.51 -41.95 -8.19
C CYS A 73 30.49 -43.48 -7.97
N PRO A 74 31.09 -44.01 -6.89
CA PRO A 74 31.06 -45.44 -6.60
C PRO A 74 29.77 -45.87 -5.88
N ALA A 75 29.41 -47.14 -6.12
CA ALA A 75 28.18 -47.80 -5.71
C ALA A 75 28.07 -48.12 -4.19
N ALA A 76 26.83 -48.30 -3.78
CA ALA A 76 26.30 -48.47 -2.42
C ALA A 76 26.77 -49.71 -1.65
N ALA A 77 26.70 -49.62 -0.32
CA ALA A 77 26.59 -50.74 0.61
C ALA A 77 25.41 -50.50 1.58
N THR A 78 24.52 -51.49 1.63
CA THR A 78 23.34 -51.61 2.49
C THR A 78 23.67 -52.25 3.84
N ALA A 79 23.22 -51.68 4.97
CA ALA A 79 22.71 -52.40 6.15
C ALA A 79 22.22 -51.39 7.22
N GLY A 80 21.00 -51.56 7.72
CA GLY A 80 20.26 -50.54 8.49
C GLY A 80 20.37 -50.59 10.01
N VAL A 81 19.69 -49.62 10.66
CA VAL A 81 19.09 -49.68 12.00
C VAL A 81 17.93 -48.68 12.05
N ASP A 82 16.79 -49.10 12.63
CA ASP A 82 15.57 -48.33 12.86
C ASP A 82 15.76 -47.13 13.83
N GLY A 83 15.06 -46.02 13.56
CA GLY A 83 14.94 -44.89 14.49
C GLY A 83 14.28 -43.63 13.90
N CYS A 84 13.06 -43.34 14.34
CA CYS A 84 12.14 -42.26 13.97
C CYS A 84 12.71 -40.83 13.79
N VAL A 85 12.46 -40.15 12.64
CA VAL A 85 12.30 -38.67 12.44
C VAL A 85 11.54 -38.41 11.11
N PRO A 86 10.64 -37.40 10.97
CA PRO A 86 9.56 -37.40 9.94
C PRO A 86 9.93 -36.97 8.51
N ARG A 87 9.22 -37.59 7.55
CA ARG A 87 9.29 -37.51 6.08
C ARG A 87 8.83 -36.18 5.48
N TRP A 88 9.72 -35.39 4.89
CA TRP A 88 9.41 -34.46 3.79
C TRP A 88 10.39 -34.73 2.63
N CYS A 89 9.87 -34.75 1.40
CA CYS A 89 10.52 -35.02 0.10
C CYS A 89 10.69 -36.49 -0.34
N SER A 90 9.66 -37.04 -1.01
CA SER A 90 9.83 -37.94 -2.17
C SER A 90 8.50 -38.17 -2.89
N ALA A 91 8.24 -37.37 -3.92
CA ALA A 91 7.37 -37.74 -5.05
C ALA A 91 7.59 -36.72 -6.17
N TRP A 92 8.52 -36.99 -7.08
CA TRP A 92 8.48 -36.60 -8.50
C TRP A 92 9.63 -37.33 -9.21
N GLN A 93 9.35 -38.50 -9.76
CA GLN A 93 10.06 -39.03 -10.91
C GLN A 93 9.24 -38.59 -12.12
N SER A 94 9.82 -37.76 -12.99
CA SER A 94 9.32 -37.54 -14.34
C SER A 94 10.30 -38.16 -15.32
N ASP A 95 9.79 -39.09 -16.12
CA ASP A 95 10.42 -39.56 -17.35
C ASP A 95 10.72 -38.39 -18.29
N ALA A 96 11.92 -38.43 -18.88
CA ALA A 96 12.41 -37.78 -20.09
C ALA A 96 13.73 -37.01 -19.84
N GLY A 97 14.83 -37.62 -20.28
CA GLY A 97 16.14 -36.99 -20.28
C GLY A 97 16.22 -35.84 -21.28
N GLN A 98 16.65 -34.68 -20.81
CA GLN A 98 17.35 -33.66 -21.60
C GLN A 98 18.21 -32.82 -20.65
N ALA A 99 19.44 -32.55 -21.07
CA ALA A 99 20.47 -31.87 -20.29
C ALA A 99 20.17 -30.37 -20.12
N CYS A 100 20.46 -29.81 -18.94
CA CYS A 100 20.42 -28.38 -18.65
C CYS A 100 21.83 -27.85 -18.34
N GLU A 101 22.28 -26.85 -19.10
CA GLU A 101 23.30 -25.88 -18.66
C GLU A 101 22.67 -24.83 -17.72
N PRO A 102 23.41 -24.21 -16.79
CA PRO A 102 22.83 -23.31 -15.80
C PRO A 102 22.73 -21.87 -16.32
N ALA A 103 21.52 -21.42 -16.63
CA ALA A 103 21.18 -20.00 -16.69
C ALA A 103 20.54 -19.55 -15.36
N THR A 104 21.00 -18.40 -14.86
CA THR A 104 20.53 -17.72 -13.65
C THR A 104 19.02 -17.46 -13.68
N ALA A 105 18.27 -18.12 -12.79
CA ALA A 105 16.82 -17.95 -12.68
C ALA A 105 16.46 -16.78 -11.76
N ASP A 106 15.99 -15.69 -12.37
CA ASP A 106 15.01 -14.79 -11.78
C ASP A 106 13.69 -15.56 -11.57
N TYR A 107 13.06 -15.41 -10.40
CA TYR A 107 11.78 -16.03 -10.08
C TYR A 107 10.63 -15.40 -10.87
N GLY A 108 10.36 -15.92 -12.06
CA GLY A 108 9.10 -15.78 -12.78
C GLY A 108 8.14 -16.92 -12.38
N LEU A 109 6.91 -16.55 -12.00
CA LEU A 109 5.79 -17.47 -11.80
C LEU A 109 5.58 -18.33 -13.07
N VAL A 110 5.80 -19.63 -12.97
CA VAL A 110 5.37 -20.60 -13.98
C VAL A 110 3.85 -20.81 -13.83
N SER A 111 3.09 -20.31 -14.80
CA SER A 111 1.70 -20.71 -15.00
C SER A 111 1.65 -22.12 -15.60
N VAL A 112 1.05 -23.07 -14.89
CA VAL A 112 0.68 -24.38 -15.44
C VAL A 112 -0.51 -24.18 -16.38
N PRO A 113 -0.49 -24.67 -17.64
CA PRO A 113 -1.66 -24.62 -18.49
C PRO A 113 -2.60 -25.77 -18.11
N CYS A 114 -3.77 -25.43 -17.56
CA CYS A 114 -4.91 -26.35 -17.59
C CYS A 114 -5.45 -26.40 -19.02
N ALA A 115 -5.28 -27.54 -19.69
CA ALA A 115 -5.98 -27.83 -20.93
C ALA A 115 -7.46 -28.10 -20.62
N ALA A 116 -8.33 -27.13 -20.90
CA ALA A 116 -9.75 -27.35 -21.12
C ALA A 116 -10.03 -27.06 -22.59
N ALA A 117 -10.47 -28.09 -23.32
CA ALA A 117 -10.93 -27.95 -24.69
C ALA A 117 -12.37 -27.40 -24.66
N ASP A 118 -12.53 -26.10 -24.92
CA ASP A 118 -13.81 -25.48 -25.21
C ASP A 118 -13.82 -24.98 -26.66
N LEU A 119 -14.71 -25.56 -27.48
CA LEU A 119 -15.00 -25.18 -28.85
C LEU A 119 -15.76 -23.84 -28.86
N GLY A 120 -15.05 -22.73 -29.03
CA GLY A 120 -15.65 -21.40 -29.22
C GLY A 120 -16.09 -21.15 -30.66
N CYS A 121 -17.36 -20.79 -30.87
CA CYS A 121 -17.86 -20.29 -32.15
C CYS A 121 -17.28 -18.90 -32.50
N ALA A 122 -17.07 -18.62 -33.78
CA ALA A 122 -16.62 -17.31 -34.25
C ALA A 122 -17.64 -16.20 -33.99
N VAL A 123 -17.16 -14.96 -33.84
CA VAL A 123 -18.00 -13.76 -33.60
C VAL A 123 -19.13 -13.67 -34.63
N GLY A 124 -20.38 -13.69 -34.14
CA GLY A 124 -21.59 -13.71 -34.98
C GLY A 124 -22.29 -15.07 -35.07
N TYR A 125 -21.77 -16.11 -34.42
CA TYR A 125 -22.37 -17.45 -34.37
C TYR A 125 -22.50 -17.96 -32.92
N TRP A 126 -23.50 -18.81 -32.66
CA TRP A 126 -23.81 -19.38 -31.34
C TRP A 126 -23.88 -20.91 -31.41
N PRO A 127 -23.41 -21.65 -30.40
CA PRO A 127 -23.59 -23.10 -30.35
C PRO A 127 -25.06 -23.44 -30.09
N ASP A 128 -25.67 -24.24 -30.98
CA ASP A 128 -27.04 -24.74 -30.80
C ASP A 128 -27.04 -26.03 -29.96
N PRO A 129 -27.59 -26.02 -28.72
CA PRO A 129 -27.59 -27.19 -27.86
C PRO A 129 -28.52 -28.31 -28.36
N GLN A 130 -29.43 -28.04 -29.30
CA GLN A 130 -30.27 -29.08 -29.89
C GLN A 130 -29.59 -29.84 -31.05
N VAL A 131 -28.43 -29.36 -31.53
CA VAL A 131 -27.71 -29.94 -32.68
C VAL A 131 -26.23 -30.18 -32.35
N GLY A 132 -25.97 -30.71 -31.15
CA GLY A 132 -24.63 -31.25 -30.80
C GLY A 132 -23.48 -30.25 -30.86
N GLY A 133 -23.72 -28.95 -30.62
CA GLY A 133 -22.66 -27.94 -30.54
C GLY A 133 -22.23 -27.31 -31.87
N ALA A 134 -23.02 -27.46 -32.95
CA ALA A 134 -22.78 -26.74 -34.20
C ALA A 134 -23.04 -25.23 -34.05
N CYS A 135 -22.15 -24.40 -34.61
CA CYS A 135 -22.25 -22.94 -34.59
C CYS A 135 -23.26 -22.42 -35.64
N VAL A 136 -24.32 -21.73 -35.22
CA VAL A 136 -25.34 -21.14 -36.11
C VAL A 136 -25.26 -19.60 -36.14
N PRO A 137 -25.47 -18.93 -37.30
CA PRO A 137 -25.33 -17.48 -37.41
C PRO A 137 -26.43 -16.73 -36.67
N ALA A 138 -26.07 -15.63 -36.01
CA ALA A 138 -26.98 -14.73 -35.33
C ALA A 138 -27.97 -14.10 -36.34
N GLY A 139 -29.14 -14.71 -36.51
CA GLY A 139 -30.23 -14.19 -37.35
C GLY A 139 -30.99 -15.21 -38.21
N ALA A 140 -30.70 -16.52 -38.14
CA ALA A 140 -31.46 -17.51 -38.89
C ALA A 140 -32.90 -17.67 -38.32
N ARG A 141 -33.90 -17.16 -39.05
CA ARG A 141 -35.32 -17.34 -38.73
C ARG A 141 -35.80 -18.73 -39.13
N GLN A 142 -36.30 -19.52 -38.18
CA GLN A 142 -37.31 -20.52 -38.51
C GLN A 142 -38.68 -19.84 -38.61
N ALA A 143 -39.35 -20.05 -39.75
CA ALA A 143 -40.69 -19.54 -40.00
C ALA A 143 -41.72 -20.39 -39.24
N GLY A 144 -42.51 -19.78 -38.34
CA GLY A 144 -43.76 -20.41 -37.88
C GLY A 144 -44.17 -20.30 -36.41
N GLY A 145 -43.65 -19.36 -35.60
CA GLY A 145 -44.09 -19.19 -34.19
C GLY A 145 -44.79 -17.85 -33.93
N LYS A 146 -45.98 -17.89 -33.29
CA LYS A 146 -46.72 -16.70 -32.84
C LYS A 146 -45.95 -15.91 -31.77
N PHE A 147 -46.18 -14.60 -31.70
CA PHE A 147 -45.58 -13.66 -30.74
C PHE A 147 -45.86 -14.06 -29.29
N GLY A 148 -44.81 -14.48 -28.59
CA GLY A 148 -44.64 -14.34 -27.13
C GLY A 148 -43.47 -13.39 -26.86
N GLU A 149 -43.50 -12.69 -25.73
CA GLU A 149 -42.56 -11.65 -25.31
C GLU A 149 -41.08 -12.01 -25.54
N VAL A 150 -40.34 -11.11 -26.18
CA VAL A 150 -38.89 -11.24 -26.36
C VAL A 150 -38.22 -10.68 -25.11
N ALA A 151 -37.79 -11.58 -24.22
CA ALA A 151 -36.84 -11.27 -23.16
C ALA A 151 -35.45 -11.03 -23.78
N ALA A 152 -34.78 -9.97 -23.34
CA ALA A 152 -33.37 -9.75 -23.64
C ALA A 152 -32.53 -10.85 -22.95
N ALA A 153 -31.68 -11.52 -23.70
CA ALA A 153 -30.68 -12.42 -23.13
C ALA A 153 -29.64 -11.60 -22.35
N GLU A 154 -29.46 -11.89 -21.06
CA GLU A 154 -28.37 -11.34 -20.26
C GLU A 154 -27.02 -11.90 -20.72
N PRO A 155 -25.93 -11.11 -20.68
CA PRO A 155 -24.59 -11.65 -20.83
C PRO A 155 -24.25 -12.54 -19.63
N SER A 156 -23.72 -13.74 -19.90
CA SER A 156 -23.24 -14.70 -18.91
C SER A 156 -22.32 -14.04 -17.87
N ALA A 157 -22.72 -14.09 -16.60
CA ALA A 157 -21.96 -13.63 -15.46
C ALA A 157 -20.64 -14.42 -15.29
N ALA A 158 -19.63 -13.76 -14.72
CA ALA A 158 -18.36 -14.37 -14.37
C ALA A 158 -18.54 -15.46 -13.28
N PRO A 159 -17.75 -16.55 -13.26
CA PRO A 159 -18.10 -17.79 -12.54
C PRO A 159 -17.97 -17.76 -11.02
N TRP A 160 -17.63 -16.63 -10.39
CA TRP A 160 -17.20 -16.63 -8.99
C TRP A 160 -18.25 -16.06 -8.01
N CYS A 161 -19.41 -15.61 -8.48
CA CYS A 161 -20.58 -15.27 -7.67
C CYS A 161 -21.89 -15.37 -8.49
N ALA A 162 -22.43 -16.57 -8.71
CA ALA A 162 -23.89 -16.81 -8.89
C ALA A 162 -24.21 -18.28 -9.23
N GLN A 163 -24.85 -19.00 -8.31
CA GLN A 163 -25.90 -19.94 -8.67
C GLN A 163 -27.20 -19.42 -8.03
N TRP A 164 -28.23 -19.22 -8.84
CA TRP A 164 -29.55 -18.79 -8.37
C TRP A 164 -30.26 -20.00 -7.77
N LEU A 165 -30.45 -20.01 -6.45
CA LEU A 165 -31.16 -21.07 -5.74
C LEU A 165 -32.46 -20.52 -5.14
N ASN A 166 -33.52 -21.32 -5.15
CA ASN A 166 -34.76 -21.01 -4.43
C ASN A 166 -34.56 -21.15 -2.90
N PRO A 167 -35.54 -20.78 -2.03
CA PRO A 167 -35.44 -20.94 -0.57
C PRO A 167 -35.17 -22.38 -0.09
N ALA A 168 -35.30 -23.37 -0.97
CA ALA A 168 -35.00 -24.79 -0.71
C ALA A 168 -33.61 -25.24 -1.25
N GLY A 169 -32.78 -24.31 -1.75
CA GLY A 169 -31.42 -24.62 -2.21
C GLY A 169 -31.33 -25.30 -3.59
N GLN A 170 -32.39 -25.24 -4.42
CA GLN A 170 -32.39 -25.84 -5.76
C GLN A 170 -32.16 -24.80 -6.87
N PRO A 171 -31.42 -25.13 -7.96
CA PRO A 171 -31.23 -24.25 -9.12
C PRO A 171 -32.56 -23.82 -9.72
N CYS A 172 -32.76 -22.51 -9.85
CA CYS A 172 -34.00 -21.97 -10.39
C CYS A 172 -34.11 -22.27 -11.89
N ALA A 173 -35.05 -23.15 -12.27
CA ALA A 173 -35.54 -23.25 -13.64
C ALA A 173 -36.56 -22.12 -13.90
N SER A 174 -36.52 -21.54 -15.10
CA SER A 174 -37.27 -20.36 -15.53
C SER A 174 -38.76 -20.32 -15.12
N ALA A 175 -39.21 -19.14 -14.67
CA ALA A 175 -40.61 -18.62 -14.65
C ALA A 175 -41.39 -18.50 -13.33
N GLN A 176 -40.79 -18.19 -12.17
CA GLN A 176 -41.54 -17.73 -10.99
C GLN A 176 -40.99 -16.44 -10.36
N TRP A 177 -41.90 -15.50 -10.03
CA TRP A 177 -41.66 -14.11 -9.63
C TRP A 177 -41.18 -13.92 -8.17
N ASP A 178 -40.86 -15.01 -7.45
CA ASP A 178 -40.42 -14.99 -6.04
C ASP A 178 -38.93 -15.34 -5.86
N CYS A 179 -38.08 -15.01 -6.84
CA CYS A 179 -36.63 -15.09 -6.66
C CYS A 179 -36.13 -13.80 -5.97
N GLN A 180 -36.05 -13.82 -4.64
CA GLN A 180 -35.27 -12.82 -3.90
C GLN A 180 -33.78 -13.10 -4.13
N PRO A 181 -32.94 -12.09 -4.40
CA PRO A 181 -31.49 -12.27 -4.32
C PRO A 181 -31.17 -12.63 -2.86
N TYR A 182 -30.86 -13.90 -2.61
CA TYR A 182 -30.15 -14.22 -1.38
C TYR A 182 -28.82 -13.49 -1.49
N ALA A 183 -28.67 -12.44 -0.69
CA ALA A 183 -27.38 -11.82 -0.42
C ALA A 183 -26.52 -12.89 0.27
N THR A 184 -25.94 -13.80 -0.50
CA THR A 184 -24.82 -14.58 0.00
C THR A 184 -23.73 -13.58 0.29
N ASP A 185 -23.48 -13.43 1.59
CA ASP A 185 -22.39 -12.72 2.22
C ASP A 185 -21.09 -12.78 1.40
N CYS A 186 -20.91 -11.80 0.51
CA CYS A 186 -19.56 -11.38 0.11
C CYS A 186 -18.80 -10.80 1.32
N THR A 187 -19.45 -10.66 2.49
CA THR A 187 -18.76 -10.41 3.76
C THR A 187 -17.84 -11.57 4.16
N SER A 188 -17.87 -12.73 3.52
CA SER A 188 -16.85 -13.77 3.80
C SER A 188 -15.41 -13.32 3.50
N MET A 189 -15.19 -12.30 2.64
CA MET A 189 -13.87 -11.67 2.52
C MET A 189 -13.54 -10.73 3.70
N THR A 190 -14.54 -10.07 4.31
CA THR A 190 -14.36 -9.33 5.57
C THR A 190 -14.36 -10.25 6.80
N ALA A 191 -14.85 -11.48 6.67
CA ALA A 191 -14.95 -12.50 7.69
C ALA A 191 -14.02 -13.69 7.43
N GLY A 192 -12.86 -13.46 6.80
CA GLY A 192 -11.72 -14.32 7.08
C GLY A 192 -11.57 -14.34 8.59
N ALA A 193 -11.76 -15.51 9.22
CA ALA A 193 -11.91 -15.66 10.67
C ALA A 193 -10.96 -14.70 11.37
N ALA A 194 -11.52 -13.70 12.07
CA ALA A 194 -10.73 -12.67 12.71
C ALA A 194 -9.79 -13.37 13.68
N CYS A 195 -8.53 -13.49 13.28
CA CYS A 195 -7.53 -14.14 14.10
C CYS A 195 -7.44 -13.44 15.45
N ALA A 196 -7.22 -14.22 16.51
CA ALA A 196 -7.14 -13.64 17.83
C ALA A 196 -6.05 -12.55 17.86
N VAL A 197 -6.12 -11.66 18.86
CA VAL A 197 -5.05 -10.67 19.05
C VAL A 197 -3.72 -11.41 19.17
N GLY A 198 -2.76 -11.06 18.31
CA GLY A 198 -1.48 -11.76 18.24
C GLY A 198 -1.49 -13.00 17.35
N GLU A 199 -2.47 -13.17 16.46
CA GLU A 199 -2.49 -14.19 15.40
C GLU A 199 -2.76 -13.55 14.03
N VAL A 200 -2.06 -14.02 12.99
CA VAL A 200 -2.17 -13.61 11.59
C VAL A 200 -2.91 -14.69 10.81
N PRO A 201 -3.88 -14.32 9.95
CA PRO A 201 -4.44 -15.26 9.00
C PRO A 201 -3.38 -15.67 7.98
N GLN A 202 -3.13 -16.96 7.86
CA GLN A 202 -2.36 -17.54 6.78
C GLN A 202 -3.30 -18.24 5.79
N PRO A 203 -3.12 -18.03 4.46
CA PRO A 203 -4.02 -18.57 3.43
C PRO A 203 -4.30 -20.08 3.53
N SER A 204 -3.38 -20.87 4.08
CA SER A 204 -3.51 -22.33 4.21
C SER A 204 -3.46 -22.89 5.63
N GLN A 205 -3.10 -22.07 6.63
CA GLN A 205 -2.87 -22.55 8.01
C GLN A 205 -3.85 -21.97 9.04
N GLY A 206 -4.84 -21.17 8.59
CA GLY A 206 -5.71 -20.44 9.50
C GLY A 206 -4.94 -19.38 10.27
N CYS A 207 -5.32 -19.13 11.51
CA CYS A 207 -4.70 -18.11 12.35
C CYS A 207 -3.42 -18.64 13.01
N THR A 208 -2.27 -18.05 12.68
CA THR A 208 -0.97 -18.38 13.28
C THR A 208 -0.47 -17.24 14.14
N ALA A 209 0.08 -17.50 15.33
CA ALA A 209 0.59 -16.42 16.19
C ALA A 209 1.52 -15.44 15.43
N ALA A 210 1.17 -14.16 15.45
CA ALA A 210 1.94 -13.03 14.96
C ALA A 210 3.02 -12.68 15.99
N GLY A 211 4.27 -13.00 15.68
CA GLY A 211 5.37 -12.89 16.63
C GLY A 211 5.39 -14.04 17.65
N ALA A 212 6.56 -14.30 18.23
CA ALA A 212 6.68 -15.27 19.30
C ALA A 212 5.93 -14.76 20.55
N VAL A 213 5.31 -15.68 21.31
CA VAL A 213 4.69 -15.35 22.60
C VAL A 213 5.74 -14.64 23.45
N PRO A 214 5.43 -13.44 23.97
CA PRO A 214 6.36 -12.57 24.66
C PRO A 214 6.69 -13.13 26.05
N VAL A 215 7.65 -14.05 26.09
CA VAL A 215 8.21 -14.61 27.31
C VAL A 215 9.67 -14.17 27.40
N CYS A 216 10.16 -13.97 28.62
CA CYS A 216 11.59 -13.78 28.82
C CYS A 216 12.34 -14.99 28.25
N PRO A 217 13.47 -14.77 27.57
CA PRO A 217 14.27 -15.89 27.09
C PRO A 217 14.69 -16.83 28.24
N PRO A 218 14.96 -18.12 27.95
CA PRO A 218 15.55 -19.04 28.93
C PRO A 218 16.71 -18.41 29.73
N GLY A 219 16.70 -18.59 31.05
CA GLY A 219 17.65 -17.96 31.98
C GLY A 219 17.22 -16.57 32.49
N PHE A 220 16.04 -16.10 32.08
CA PHE A 220 15.47 -14.82 32.51
C PHE A 220 14.02 -15.00 32.96
N VAL A 221 13.62 -14.21 33.96
CA VAL A 221 12.26 -14.15 34.48
C VAL A 221 11.69 -12.75 34.34
N GLN A 222 10.35 -12.65 34.25
CA GLN A 222 9.67 -11.37 34.28
C GLN A 222 9.88 -10.68 35.63
N ASP A 223 10.21 -9.39 35.61
CA ASP A 223 10.29 -8.57 36.81
C ASP A 223 8.91 -8.01 37.16
N LEU A 224 8.14 -8.80 37.92
CA LEU A 224 6.70 -8.62 38.16
C LEU A 224 6.22 -7.51 39.13
N PRO A 225 7.04 -6.65 39.78
CA PRO A 225 6.49 -5.50 40.51
C PRO A 225 6.21 -4.28 39.62
N ALA A 226 6.64 -4.28 38.35
CA ALA A 226 6.51 -3.12 37.48
C ALA A 226 5.09 -2.99 36.90
N LYS A 227 4.25 -2.11 37.49
CA LYS A 227 3.04 -1.60 36.82
C LYS A 227 3.45 -0.79 35.60
N THR A 228 3.70 -1.47 34.48
CA THR A 228 4.04 -0.84 33.20
C THR A 228 2.98 -1.18 32.17
N THR A 229 2.64 -0.21 31.34
CA THR A 229 1.90 -0.42 30.11
C THR A 229 2.88 -1.06 29.12
N GLY A 230 2.93 -2.39 29.07
CA GLY A 230 3.83 -3.14 28.18
C GLY A 230 4.30 -4.47 28.76
N PHE A 231 5.28 -5.12 28.09
CA PHE A 231 5.87 -6.34 28.64
C PHE A 231 6.76 -6.01 29.83
N PRO A 232 6.55 -6.64 31.00
CA PRO A 232 7.38 -6.42 32.17
C PRO A 232 8.85 -6.70 31.81
N PRO A 233 9.81 -5.90 32.32
CA PRO A 233 11.21 -6.09 31.99
C PRO A 233 11.67 -7.50 32.37
N CYS A 234 12.64 -8.05 31.63
CA CYS A 234 13.26 -9.32 31.98
C CYS A 234 14.44 -9.04 32.88
N LYS A 235 14.61 -9.85 33.91
CA LYS A 235 15.83 -9.89 34.71
C LYS A 235 16.42 -11.29 34.70
N PRO A 236 17.76 -11.42 34.84
CA PRO A 236 18.38 -12.72 35.01
C PRO A 236 17.72 -13.53 36.13
N ASP A 237 17.49 -14.82 35.90
CA ASP A 237 16.88 -15.71 36.87
C ASP A 237 17.94 -16.27 37.85
N PRO A 238 17.87 -15.96 39.16
CA PRO A 238 18.75 -16.56 40.15
C PRO A 238 18.60 -18.08 40.27
N ALA A 239 17.46 -18.66 39.87
CA ALA A 239 17.24 -20.10 39.91
C ALA A 239 18.08 -20.86 38.86
N ASP A 240 18.48 -20.22 37.76
CA ASP A 240 19.33 -20.81 36.70
C ASP A 240 20.80 -21.00 37.16
N CYS A 241 21.18 -20.47 38.32
CA CYS A 241 22.57 -20.38 38.78
C CYS A 241 23.14 -21.66 39.41
N GLY A 242 22.30 -22.61 39.80
CA GLY A 242 22.71 -23.78 40.60
C GLY A 242 23.32 -23.43 41.97
N SER A 243 23.67 -24.44 42.77
CA SER A 243 24.32 -24.26 44.08
C SER A 243 25.84 -24.14 44.00
N ASP A 244 26.44 -24.74 42.99
CA ASP A 244 27.88 -24.76 42.73
C ASP A 244 28.50 -23.35 42.63
N PRO A 245 29.68 -23.07 43.25
CA PRO A 245 30.33 -21.77 43.16
C PRO A 245 30.53 -21.25 41.73
N PHE A 246 30.73 -22.16 40.77
CA PHE A 246 30.96 -21.87 39.35
C PHE A 246 29.79 -22.29 38.45
N GLY A 247 28.64 -22.64 39.04
CA GLY A 247 27.45 -23.08 38.33
C GLY A 247 27.59 -24.48 37.72
N GLY A 248 26.84 -24.76 36.65
CA GLY A 248 26.83 -26.07 35.98
C GLY A 248 28.06 -26.37 35.10
N VAL A 249 29.22 -25.74 35.35
CA VAL A 249 30.44 -26.02 34.61
C VAL A 249 30.97 -27.39 35.05
N ALA A 250 30.96 -28.37 34.14
CA ALA A 250 31.56 -29.67 34.42
C ALA A 250 33.06 -29.54 34.69
N GLU A 251 33.59 -30.36 35.59
CA GLU A 251 35.04 -30.48 35.75
C GLU A 251 35.62 -31.16 34.51
N GLY A 252 36.23 -30.35 33.64
CA GLY A 252 36.95 -30.82 32.45
C GLY A 252 38.44 -30.56 32.60
N ASN A 253 39.26 -31.44 32.01
CA ASN A 253 40.70 -31.22 31.90
C ASN A 253 40.94 -29.89 31.16
N GLY A 254 41.59 -28.94 31.84
CA GLY A 254 41.96 -27.65 31.26
C GLY A 254 41.00 -26.48 31.55
N ASN A 255 39.91 -26.67 32.29
CA ASN A 255 39.10 -25.54 32.75
C ASN A 255 39.88 -24.68 33.76
N LEU A 256 39.81 -23.37 33.62
CA LEU A 256 40.40 -22.40 34.54
C LEU A 256 39.30 -21.69 35.32
N PHE A 257 39.45 -21.64 36.63
CA PHE A 257 38.47 -21.09 37.55
C PHE A 257 38.91 -19.71 38.01
N VAL A 258 37.96 -18.77 38.07
CA VAL A 258 38.18 -17.39 38.51
C VAL A 258 37.17 -17.04 39.59
N ASP A 259 37.66 -16.59 40.74
CA ASP A 259 36.84 -16.08 41.83
C ASP A 259 37.40 -14.75 42.32
N ALA A 260 36.61 -13.68 42.19
CA ALA A 260 36.99 -12.34 42.63
C ALA A 260 37.35 -12.25 44.13
N LYS A 261 36.94 -13.24 44.94
CA LYS A 261 37.24 -13.33 46.38
C LYS A 261 38.47 -14.19 46.70
N ALA A 262 39.04 -14.88 45.70
CA ALA A 262 40.19 -15.74 45.91
C ALA A 262 41.47 -14.94 46.21
N ALA A 263 42.37 -15.56 46.97
CA ALA A 263 43.68 -14.99 47.27
C ALA A 263 44.48 -14.77 45.98
N VAL A 264 45.28 -13.70 45.96
CA VAL A 264 46.19 -13.39 44.85
C VAL A 264 47.17 -14.54 44.65
N GLY A 265 47.46 -14.89 43.38
CA GLY A 265 48.41 -15.95 43.03
C GLY A 265 47.80 -17.36 42.92
N GLY A 266 46.48 -17.46 42.70
CA GLY A 266 45.85 -18.73 42.30
C GLY A 266 46.47 -19.32 41.02
N ASP A 267 46.36 -20.63 40.85
CA ASP A 267 46.86 -21.37 39.69
C ASP A 267 45.76 -21.67 38.65
N GLY A 268 44.53 -21.20 38.90
CA GLY A 268 43.37 -21.43 38.04
C GLY A 268 42.70 -22.78 38.28
N SER A 269 43.23 -23.62 39.18
CA SER A 269 42.50 -24.80 39.65
C SER A 269 41.27 -24.37 40.43
N ARG A 270 40.31 -25.29 40.55
CA ARG A 270 39.09 -25.05 41.33
C ARG A 270 39.35 -24.76 42.81
N SER A 271 40.39 -25.38 43.38
CA SER A 271 40.83 -25.18 44.76
C SER A 271 41.65 -23.91 44.99
N LYS A 272 42.29 -23.38 43.93
CA LYS A 272 43.10 -22.15 43.96
C LYS A 272 42.79 -21.30 42.72
N PRO A 273 41.54 -20.82 42.59
CA PRO A 273 41.12 -20.09 41.39
C PRO A 273 41.89 -18.78 41.25
N PHE A 274 42.02 -18.30 40.02
CA PHE A 274 42.58 -16.97 39.77
C PHE A 274 41.67 -15.88 40.35
N THR A 275 42.25 -14.77 40.82
CA THR A 275 41.46 -13.61 41.26
C THR A 275 40.94 -12.78 40.08
N LYS A 276 41.64 -12.79 38.93
CA LYS A 276 41.35 -11.94 37.78
C LYS A 276 41.14 -12.73 36.49
N ILE A 277 40.20 -12.25 35.65
CA ILE A 277 39.97 -12.79 34.30
C ILE A 277 41.22 -12.67 33.42
N ALA A 278 42.03 -11.61 33.62
CA ALA A 278 43.26 -11.41 32.84
C ALA A 278 44.27 -12.54 33.05
N ASP A 279 44.43 -13.01 34.30
CA ASP A 279 45.39 -14.05 34.67
C ASP A 279 44.95 -15.39 34.07
N ALA A 280 43.66 -15.72 34.19
CA ALA A 280 43.08 -16.90 33.56
C ALA A 280 43.21 -16.87 32.03
N LYS A 281 42.96 -15.71 31.40
CA LYS A 281 43.10 -15.54 29.96
C LYS A 281 44.55 -15.75 29.48
N ALA A 282 45.52 -15.26 30.25
CA ALA A 282 46.94 -15.43 29.94
C ALA A 282 47.39 -16.89 30.06
N ALA A 283 46.79 -17.65 30.99
CA ALA A 283 47.05 -19.07 31.17
C ALA A 283 46.24 -19.98 30.21
N ALA A 284 45.12 -19.49 29.68
CA ALA A 284 44.20 -20.26 28.85
C ALA A 284 44.77 -20.52 27.45
N GLY A 285 44.92 -21.81 27.12
CA GLY A 285 45.10 -22.25 25.74
C GLY A 285 43.83 -22.16 24.90
N THR A 286 43.92 -22.60 23.64
CA THR A 286 42.78 -22.75 22.73
C THR A 286 41.83 -23.85 23.24
N GLY A 287 40.52 -23.60 23.21
CA GLY A 287 39.47 -24.51 23.66
C GLY A 287 39.18 -24.48 25.17
N VAL A 288 39.94 -23.70 25.94
CA VAL A 288 39.79 -23.65 27.40
C VAL A 288 38.53 -22.90 27.82
N THR A 289 37.83 -23.44 28.82
CA THR A 289 36.74 -22.74 29.52
C THR A 289 37.28 -22.01 30.74
N ILE A 290 37.04 -20.69 30.80
CA ILE A 290 37.27 -19.83 31.94
C ILE A 290 35.95 -19.70 32.69
N ALA A 291 35.84 -20.39 33.83
CA ALA A 291 34.65 -20.42 34.67
C ALA A 291 34.71 -19.33 35.75
N LEU A 292 33.70 -18.46 35.79
CA LEU A 292 33.61 -17.35 36.75
C LEU A 292 32.66 -17.68 37.90
N ALA A 293 33.15 -17.57 39.13
CA ALA A 293 32.33 -17.62 40.33
C ALA A 293 31.45 -16.37 40.44
N ALA A 294 30.42 -16.45 41.29
CA ALA A 294 29.58 -15.30 41.64
C ALA A 294 30.43 -14.11 42.12
N GLY A 295 30.31 -12.96 41.45
CA GLY A 295 31.15 -11.80 41.74
C GLY A 295 31.04 -10.69 40.71
N LYS A 296 31.71 -9.57 41.01
CA LYS A 296 31.88 -8.43 40.11
C LYS A 296 33.33 -8.37 39.65
N TYR A 297 33.52 -8.36 38.35
CA TYR A 297 34.84 -8.37 37.71
C TYR A 297 35.01 -7.07 36.94
N PHE A 298 36.02 -6.28 37.30
CA PHE A 298 36.36 -5.04 36.62
C PHE A 298 37.52 -5.30 35.66
N ASN A 299 37.21 -5.53 34.39
CA ASN A 299 38.22 -5.77 33.37
C ASN A 299 37.66 -5.59 31.95
N ASN A 300 38.49 -5.05 31.06
CA ASN A 300 38.21 -5.08 29.62
C ASN A 300 38.82 -6.38 29.07
N ALA A 301 37.98 -7.35 28.73
CA ALA A 301 38.42 -8.65 28.26
C ALA A 301 38.45 -8.70 26.73
N ALA A 302 39.64 -8.50 26.16
CA ALA A 302 39.90 -8.78 24.73
C ALA A 302 40.34 -10.23 24.54
N PHE A 303 39.64 -10.98 23.70
CA PHE A 303 39.92 -12.38 23.38
C PHE A 303 40.49 -12.51 21.96
N HIS A 304 41.50 -13.39 21.82
CA HIS A 304 42.22 -13.64 20.56
C HIS A 304 42.40 -15.13 20.25
N ASN A 305 41.84 -16.03 21.05
CA ASN A 305 41.94 -17.48 20.89
C ASN A 305 40.55 -18.10 21.12
N GLN A 306 40.32 -19.34 20.66
CA GLN A 306 39.12 -20.11 21.00
C GLN A 306 39.02 -20.24 22.51
N GLN A 307 38.11 -19.54 23.16
CA GLN A 307 37.97 -19.60 24.61
C GLN A 307 36.49 -19.48 24.94
N THR A 308 36.08 -20.17 25.99
CA THR A 308 34.73 -20.05 26.55
C THR A 308 34.82 -19.27 27.85
N LEU A 309 34.15 -18.13 27.95
CA LEU A 309 33.97 -17.41 29.22
C LEU A 309 32.59 -17.75 29.78
N GLN A 310 32.55 -18.58 30.81
CA GLN A 310 31.29 -19.04 31.40
C GLN A 310 31.15 -18.50 32.82
N GLY A 311 30.16 -17.64 33.03
CA GLY A 311 29.73 -17.31 34.39
C GLY A 311 28.83 -18.38 34.98
N ARG A 312 28.74 -18.38 36.31
CA ARG A 312 27.74 -19.16 37.04
C ARG A 312 26.33 -18.94 36.49
N CYS A 313 25.94 -17.67 36.30
CA CYS A 313 24.71 -17.21 35.66
C CYS A 313 24.73 -15.68 35.57
N ALA A 314 23.88 -15.11 34.69
CA ALA A 314 23.83 -13.66 34.51
C ALA A 314 23.41 -12.92 35.79
N ALA A 315 22.61 -13.54 36.67
CA ALA A 315 22.16 -12.93 37.92
C ALA A 315 23.28 -12.70 38.96
N LEU A 316 24.34 -13.53 38.93
CA LEU A 316 25.38 -13.54 39.98
C LEU A 316 26.76 -13.14 39.48
N VAL A 317 26.97 -13.09 38.16
CA VAL A 317 28.27 -12.73 37.57
C VAL A 317 28.11 -11.45 36.76
N THR A 318 28.84 -10.41 37.16
CA THR A 318 28.90 -9.14 36.42
C THR A 318 30.32 -8.87 35.96
N VAL A 319 30.50 -8.65 34.66
CA VAL A 319 31.75 -8.17 34.07
C VAL A 319 31.53 -6.72 33.63
N SER A 320 32.30 -5.82 34.23
CA SER A 320 32.25 -4.38 33.94
C SER A 320 33.51 -3.93 33.22
N GLY A 321 33.31 -3.23 32.10
CA GLY A 321 34.34 -2.46 31.41
C GLY A 321 34.23 -0.97 31.70
N ASN A 322 35.36 -0.27 31.58
CA ASN A 322 35.46 1.19 31.57
C ASN A 322 36.21 1.72 30.34
N GLY A 323 36.52 0.83 29.39
CA GLY A 323 37.21 1.15 28.15
C GLY A 323 36.26 1.28 26.95
N LEU A 324 36.85 1.14 25.76
CA LEU A 324 36.11 1.00 24.51
C LEU A 324 35.15 -0.20 24.51
N PHE A 325 35.42 -1.21 25.34
CA PHE A 325 34.55 -2.38 25.51
C PHE A 325 34.74 -3.06 26.85
N ALA A 326 33.71 -3.76 27.33
CA ALA A 326 33.86 -4.72 28.42
C ALA A 326 34.35 -6.08 27.88
N LEU A 327 33.82 -6.49 26.73
CA LEU A 327 34.18 -7.71 26.01
C LEU A 327 34.49 -7.38 24.55
N GLY A 328 35.63 -7.83 24.03
CA GLY A 328 36.06 -7.49 22.67
C GLY A 328 36.73 -8.66 21.97
N THR A 329 36.52 -8.77 20.67
CA THR A 329 37.26 -9.68 19.79
C THR A 329 37.87 -8.87 18.64
N TYR A 330 39.17 -9.09 18.42
CA TYR A 330 39.96 -8.39 17.41
C TYR A 330 40.92 -9.37 16.77
N GLY A 331 40.97 -9.38 15.44
CA GLY A 331 41.96 -10.17 14.73
C GLY A 331 41.83 -10.07 13.21
N LYS A 332 42.97 -10.20 12.52
CA LYS A 332 43.00 -10.40 11.06
C LYS A 332 42.98 -11.89 10.68
N GLN A 333 43.30 -12.77 11.63
CA GLN A 333 43.34 -14.21 11.41
C GLN A 333 41.91 -14.76 11.50
N PRO A 334 41.53 -15.78 10.69
CA PRO A 334 40.29 -16.49 10.90
C PRO A 334 40.32 -17.10 12.30
N GLN A 335 39.44 -16.61 13.16
CA GLN A 335 39.40 -17.00 14.56
C GLN A 335 38.29 -18.02 14.72
N THR A 336 38.63 -19.11 15.40
CA THR A 336 37.67 -20.02 16.02
C THR A 336 36.72 -19.26 16.96
N GLU A 337 35.49 -19.75 17.09
CA GLU A 337 34.41 -19.12 17.86
C GLU A 337 34.78 -18.92 19.36
N ILE A 338 34.57 -17.70 19.86
CA ILE A 338 34.64 -17.35 21.28
C ILE A 338 33.23 -17.40 21.85
N VAL A 339 33.03 -18.16 22.92
CA VAL A 339 31.71 -18.34 23.52
C VAL A 339 31.66 -17.63 24.86
N VAL A 340 30.63 -16.83 25.08
CA VAL A 340 30.39 -16.16 26.36
C VAL A 340 29.00 -16.49 26.86
N ARG A 341 28.92 -17.04 28.07
CA ARG A 341 27.69 -17.61 28.61
C ARG A 341 27.40 -17.20 30.04
N GLY A 342 26.14 -16.89 30.34
CA GLY A 342 25.66 -16.75 31.71
C GLY A 342 26.36 -15.64 32.50
N ILE A 343 26.51 -14.45 31.89
CA ILE A 343 27.08 -13.28 32.55
C ILE A 343 26.23 -12.02 32.29
N THR A 344 26.34 -11.06 33.19
CA THR A 344 25.91 -9.68 32.95
C THR A 344 27.10 -8.84 32.48
N LEU A 345 26.95 -8.16 31.34
CA LEU A 345 27.92 -7.21 30.81
C LEU A 345 27.46 -5.77 31.07
N ILE A 346 28.36 -4.95 31.61
CA ILE A 346 28.16 -3.51 31.80
C ILE A 346 29.36 -2.78 31.20
N ASN A 347 29.12 -1.73 30.41
CA ASN A 347 30.20 -0.82 30.02
C ASN A 347 29.80 0.63 30.31
N GLN A 348 30.59 1.28 31.17
CA GLN A 348 30.41 2.69 31.51
C GLN A 348 31.01 3.64 30.46
N GLY A 349 31.74 3.10 29.47
CA GLY A 349 32.44 3.85 28.43
C GLY A 349 33.64 4.64 28.95
N MET A 350 34.45 5.17 28.02
CA MET A 350 35.54 6.08 28.36
C MET A 350 35.04 7.53 28.36
N ALA A 351 34.94 8.14 29.54
CA ALA A 351 34.86 9.60 29.62
C ALA A 351 36.23 10.22 29.25
N PRO A 352 36.29 11.31 28.45
CA PRO A 352 35.18 12.14 27.95
C PRO A 352 34.74 11.84 26.50
N ILE A 353 35.37 10.91 25.79
CA ILE A 353 35.17 10.77 24.34
C ILE A 353 33.93 9.97 23.95
N ASP A 354 33.15 9.47 24.92
CA ASP A 354 31.91 8.71 24.72
C ASP A 354 32.05 7.65 23.61
N LEU A 355 33.09 6.82 23.74
CA LEU A 355 33.28 5.60 22.96
C LEU A 355 33.16 4.36 23.87
N GLY A 356 32.47 3.33 23.39
CA GLY A 356 32.12 2.18 24.23
C GLY A 356 31.05 1.25 23.65
N ALA A 357 31.31 -0.05 23.62
CA ALA A 357 30.27 -1.09 23.49
C ALA A 357 30.35 -2.05 24.69
N ALA A 358 29.28 -2.73 25.13
CA ALA A 358 29.49 -3.82 26.09
C ALA A 358 30.26 -4.98 25.45
N ALA A 359 29.84 -5.36 24.23
CA ALA A 359 30.52 -6.32 23.40
C ALA A 359 30.94 -5.68 22.06
N MET A 360 32.16 -5.95 21.60
CA MET A 360 32.66 -5.48 20.30
C MET A 360 33.26 -6.63 19.48
N VAL A 361 32.89 -6.70 18.20
CA VAL A 361 33.47 -7.65 17.23
C VAL A 361 33.98 -6.83 16.05
N GLN A 362 35.30 -6.79 15.84
CA GLN A 362 35.89 -5.97 14.79
C GLN A 362 36.88 -6.72 13.89
N GLY A 363 36.57 -6.74 12.59
CA GLY A 363 37.43 -7.25 11.48
C GLY A 363 37.70 -8.76 11.52
N GLY A 364 38.16 -9.34 10.40
CA GLY A 364 38.53 -10.78 10.28
C GLY A 364 37.32 -11.73 10.22
N GLU A 365 37.52 -13.04 10.39
CA GLU A 365 36.42 -13.99 10.70
C GLU A 365 36.29 -14.32 12.21
N PRO A 366 36.39 -13.38 13.18
CA PRO A 366 36.05 -13.70 14.55
C PRO A 366 34.55 -13.92 14.65
N ALA A 367 34.22 -15.12 15.14
CA ALA A 367 32.90 -15.44 15.61
C ALA A 367 32.87 -15.23 17.13
N LEU A 368 32.00 -14.33 17.58
CA LEU A 368 31.62 -14.23 18.99
C LEU A 368 30.22 -14.84 19.13
N ARG A 369 30.03 -15.67 20.15
CA ARG A 369 28.73 -16.25 20.49
C ARG A 369 28.36 -15.87 21.91
N LEU A 370 27.22 -15.22 22.08
CA LEU A 370 26.67 -14.83 23.37
C LEU A 370 25.46 -15.73 23.70
N GLU A 371 25.47 -16.37 24.87
CA GLU A 371 24.39 -17.25 25.31
C GLU A 371 23.92 -16.88 26.71
N ARG A 372 22.62 -16.60 26.88
CA ARG A 372 22.08 -16.24 28.21
C ARG A 372 22.85 -15.08 28.86
N VAL A 373 23.19 -14.09 28.03
CA VAL A 373 23.93 -12.89 28.44
C VAL A 373 22.94 -11.75 28.65
N HIS A 374 23.09 -11.06 29.77
CA HIS A 374 22.39 -9.81 30.05
C HIS A 374 23.32 -8.64 29.77
N ILE A 375 22.88 -7.65 29.00
CA ILE A 375 23.64 -6.42 28.77
C ILE A 375 22.80 -5.26 29.31
N SER A 376 23.37 -4.50 30.25
CA SER A 376 22.63 -3.44 30.92
C SER A 376 23.50 -2.22 31.22
N GLY A 377 22.88 -1.05 31.29
CA GLY A 377 23.54 0.18 31.74
C GLY A 377 24.61 0.72 30.80
N THR A 378 24.56 0.37 29.51
CA THR A 378 25.52 0.81 28.50
C THR A 378 25.18 2.20 28.00
N ARG A 379 26.20 3.06 27.80
CA ARG A 379 25.98 4.47 27.39
C ARG A 379 25.92 4.69 25.88
N ILE A 380 26.71 3.98 25.10
CA ILE A 380 26.88 4.28 23.67
C ILE A 380 26.27 3.19 22.79
N ALA A 381 26.89 2.01 22.75
CA ALA A 381 26.31 0.82 22.16
C ALA A 381 26.24 -0.29 23.21
N ALA A 382 25.20 -1.14 23.17
CA ALA A 382 25.29 -2.42 23.87
C ALA A 382 26.23 -3.36 23.11
N ILE A 383 26.10 -3.42 21.79
CA ILE A 383 26.90 -4.29 20.92
C ILE A 383 27.29 -3.53 19.65
N ASP A 384 28.54 -3.68 19.22
CA ASP A 384 29.01 -3.21 17.91
C ASP A 384 29.74 -4.32 17.15
N VAL A 385 29.25 -4.63 15.95
CA VAL A 385 29.81 -5.62 15.02
C VAL A 385 30.22 -4.87 13.76
N HIS A 386 31.52 -4.80 13.49
CA HIS A 386 32.04 -3.93 12.44
C HIS A 386 33.11 -4.61 11.59
N GLY A 387 32.92 -4.53 10.27
CA GLY A 387 33.92 -4.94 9.28
C GLY A 387 33.59 -6.29 8.63
N SER A 388 34.09 -6.46 7.41
CA SER A 388 33.86 -7.66 6.60
C SER A 388 34.37 -8.91 7.33
N GLY A 389 33.50 -9.91 7.47
CA GLY A 389 33.79 -11.19 8.08
C GLY A 389 33.48 -11.26 9.59
N ALA A 390 33.28 -10.13 10.26
CA ALA A 390 32.90 -10.10 11.68
C ALA A 390 31.56 -10.82 11.87
N ARG A 391 31.51 -11.82 12.76
CA ARG A 391 30.32 -12.63 13.02
C ARG A 391 29.96 -12.59 14.49
N LEU A 392 28.69 -12.34 14.78
CA LEU A 392 28.13 -12.42 16.12
C LEU A 392 26.87 -13.29 16.11
N ALA A 393 26.80 -14.28 16.99
CA ALA A 393 25.60 -15.03 17.28
C ALA A 393 25.12 -14.74 18.71
N MET A 394 23.83 -14.52 18.89
CA MET A 394 23.22 -14.29 20.20
C MET A 394 22.03 -15.21 20.40
N VAL A 395 22.02 -15.93 21.51
CA VAL A 395 20.96 -16.87 21.86
C VAL A 395 20.50 -16.59 23.29
N ASP A 396 19.20 -16.39 23.46
CA ASP A 396 18.58 -16.17 24.77
C ASP A 396 19.17 -14.95 25.51
N CYS A 397 19.35 -13.82 24.82
CA CYS A 397 19.97 -12.63 25.39
C CYS A 397 18.95 -11.53 25.70
N VAL A 398 19.27 -10.72 26.70
CA VAL A 398 18.50 -9.50 27.06
C VAL A 398 19.43 -8.30 27.03
N ILE A 399 19.01 -7.23 26.35
CA ILE A 399 19.64 -5.91 26.38
C ILE A 399 18.63 -4.93 26.95
N ASP A 400 18.98 -4.22 28.02
CA ASP A 400 18.09 -3.23 28.64
C ASP A 400 18.82 -2.02 29.25
N ASN A 401 18.03 -1.08 29.77
CA ASN A 401 18.49 0.06 30.57
C ASN A 401 19.64 0.85 29.93
N MET A 402 19.52 1.14 28.63
CA MET A 402 20.54 1.90 27.93
C MET A 402 20.51 3.37 28.34
N GLN A 403 21.67 3.88 28.71
CA GLN A 403 21.86 5.24 29.17
C GLN A 403 22.21 6.16 28.01
N THR A 404 21.97 7.47 28.17
CA THR A 404 22.54 8.47 27.27
C THR A 404 23.96 8.81 27.70
N GLY A 405 24.89 8.82 26.75
CA GLY A 405 26.16 9.52 26.87
C GLY A 405 25.99 11.04 26.95
N GLN A 406 27.08 11.71 27.35
CA GLN A 406 27.05 13.14 27.64
C GLN A 406 27.37 14.00 26.40
N PHE A 407 27.95 13.47 25.33
CA PHE A 407 28.65 14.29 24.34
C PHE A 407 28.53 13.87 22.87
N SER A 408 28.17 12.63 22.52
CA SER A 408 28.45 12.16 21.15
C SER A 408 27.28 12.22 20.17
N GLY A 409 26.03 12.31 20.66
CA GLY A 409 24.84 12.12 19.84
C GLY A 409 24.73 10.71 19.22
N LYS A 410 25.77 9.85 19.33
CA LYS A 410 25.82 8.42 18.95
C LYS A 410 25.37 7.50 20.08
N ASP A 411 24.87 8.08 21.16
CA ASP A 411 24.58 7.38 22.39
C ASP A 411 23.27 6.59 22.32
N GLY A 412 23.17 5.52 23.11
CA GLY A 412 21.94 4.73 23.28
C GLY A 412 21.54 3.84 22.09
N LEU A 413 22.52 3.33 21.32
CA LEU A 413 22.32 2.24 20.36
C LEU A 413 22.25 0.90 21.10
N GLY A 414 21.29 0.05 20.74
CA GLY A 414 21.28 -1.35 21.20
C GLY A 414 22.39 -2.14 20.50
N ILE A 415 22.08 -2.64 19.31
CA ILE A 415 23.02 -3.40 18.49
C ILE A 415 23.30 -2.62 17.21
N SER A 416 24.57 -2.50 16.88
CA SER A 416 25.08 -1.83 15.70
C SER A 416 25.86 -2.84 14.85
N VAL A 417 25.44 -3.06 13.60
CA VAL A 417 26.10 -3.95 12.64
C VAL A 417 26.48 -3.13 11.41
N ASN A 418 27.76 -3.12 11.07
CA ASN A 418 28.31 -2.22 10.06
C ASN A 418 29.31 -2.91 9.14
N SER A 419 29.44 -2.34 7.93
CA SER A 419 30.60 -2.53 7.05
C SER A 419 30.91 -4.00 6.73
N GLY A 420 29.90 -4.80 6.40
CA GLY A 420 30.08 -6.22 6.06
C GLY A 420 30.00 -7.19 7.25
N GLY A 421 29.58 -6.71 8.41
CA GLY A 421 29.37 -7.54 9.59
C GLY A 421 28.11 -8.41 9.47
N ARG A 422 28.13 -9.57 10.14
CA ARG A 422 27.00 -10.51 10.21
C ARG A 422 26.53 -10.73 11.64
N LEU A 423 25.23 -10.67 11.84
CA LEU A 423 24.59 -10.89 13.14
C LEU A 423 23.47 -11.92 13.04
N GLU A 424 23.47 -12.88 13.95
CA GLU A 424 22.41 -13.87 14.12
C GLU A 424 21.79 -13.76 15.52
N LEU A 425 20.48 -13.53 15.59
CA LEU A 425 19.73 -13.37 16.83
C LEU A 425 18.69 -14.49 16.95
N GLN A 426 18.67 -15.17 18.10
CA GLN A 426 17.66 -16.17 18.44
C GLN A 426 17.11 -15.91 19.84
N ARG A 427 15.80 -15.62 19.94
CA ARG A 427 15.10 -15.31 21.20
C ARG A 427 15.81 -14.19 21.98
N VAL A 428 15.97 -13.05 21.32
CA VAL A 428 16.66 -11.88 21.89
C VAL A 428 15.64 -10.80 22.19
N ARG A 429 15.78 -10.17 23.36
CA ARG A 429 15.01 -8.98 23.75
C ARG A 429 15.92 -7.75 23.81
N ILE A 430 15.47 -6.65 23.22
CA ILE A 430 16.12 -5.34 23.32
C ILE A 430 15.08 -4.34 23.83
N SER A 431 15.34 -3.73 24.98
CA SER A 431 14.42 -2.78 25.61
C SER A 431 15.12 -1.49 26.02
N GLY A 432 14.37 -0.38 26.07
CA GLY A 432 14.90 0.89 26.58
C GLY A 432 15.97 1.55 25.70
N ALA A 433 16.08 1.17 24.42
CA ALA A 433 17.00 1.80 23.47
C ALA A 433 16.62 3.25 23.21
N ARG A 434 17.59 4.18 23.26
CA ARG A 434 17.30 5.61 23.15
C ARG A 434 17.42 6.16 21.73
N ARG A 435 18.25 5.54 20.90
CA ARG A 435 18.48 5.98 19.54
C ARG A 435 17.91 4.99 18.53
N ILE A 436 18.57 3.85 18.37
CA ILE A 436 18.13 2.74 17.52
C ILE A 436 18.41 1.44 18.28
N ALA A 437 17.41 0.59 18.47
CA ALA A 437 17.60 -0.68 19.16
C ALA A 437 18.43 -1.68 18.35
N LEU A 438 18.19 -1.79 17.04
CA LEU A 438 18.94 -2.63 16.11
C LEU A 438 19.20 -1.90 14.80
N LEU A 439 20.48 -1.60 14.51
CA LEU A 439 20.92 -0.92 13.30
C LEU A 439 21.80 -1.83 12.46
N ALA A 440 21.41 -2.08 11.21
CA ALA A 440 22.23 -2.71 10.18
C ALA A 440 22.56 -1.66 9.11
N ARG A 441 23.84 -1.45 8.81
CA ARG A 441 24.27 -0.41 7.87
C ARG A 441 25.46 -0.82 7.00
N GLY A 442 25.43 -0.39 5.75
CA GLY A 442 26.53 -0.60 4.81
C GLY A 442 26.37 -1.88 4.01
N GLU A 443 27.00 -1.89 2.84
CA GLU A 443 26.99 -3.04 1.93
C GLU A 443 27.64 -4.28 2.57
N GLY A 444 27.10 -5.46 2.23
CA GLY A 444 27.55 -6.74 2.78
C GLY A 444 27.12 -6.99 4.23
N THR A 445 26.51 -6.02 4.90
CA THR A 445 26.01 -6.20 6.28
C THR A 445 24.73 -7.03 6.27
N GLU A 446 24.69 -8.08 7.10
CA GLU A 446 23.58 -9.03 7.15
C GLU A 446 23.12 -9.29 8.58
N VAL A 447 21.80 -9.26 8.80
CA VAL A 447 21.20 -9.58 10.11
C VAL A 447 20.07 -10.59 9.95
N VAL A 448 20.16 -11.71 10.66
CA VAL A 448 19.08 -12.73 10.71
C VAL A 448 18.55 -12.78 12.13
N ALA A 449 17.26 -12.56 12.33
CA ALA A 449 16.64 -12.57 13.65
C ALA A 449 15.42 -13.50 13.71
N ARG A 450 15.41 -14.39 14.70
CA ARG A 450 14.32 -15.34 14.97
C ARG A 450 13.82 -15.16 16.39
N GLY A 451 12.54 -14.85 16.57
CA GLY A 451 11.97 -14.57 17.89
C GLY A 451 12.56 -13.32 18.52
N LEU A 452 12.62 -12.23 17.76
CA LEU A 452 13.15 -10.93 18.24
C LEU A 452 12.03 -10.13 18.92
N LEU A 453 12.26 -9.66 20.13
CA LEU A 453 11.42 -8.67 20.79
C LEU A 453 12.18 -7.35 20.94
N ILE A 454 11.64 -6.28 20.35
CA ILE A 454 12.09 -4.92 20.63
C ILE A 454 10.93 -4.14 21.24
N ASP A 455 11.14 -3.62 22.45
CA ASP A 455 10.10 -2.91 23.18
C ASP A 455 10.60 -1.63 23.87
N ASN A 456 9.71 -0.68 24.09
CA ASN A 456 9.97 0.48 24.96
C ASN A 456 11.21 1.30 24.57
N THR A 457 11.45 1.50 23.27
CA THR A 457 12.48 2.46 22.85
C THR A 457 12.12 3.86 23.38
N LEU A 458 13.10 4.57 23.89
CA LEU A 458 12.95 5.89 24.49
C LEU A 458 13.45 6.95 23.51
N VAL A 459 13.00 8.19 23.68
CA VAL A 459 13.59 9.33 22.97
C VAL A 459 14.95 9.67 23.57
N ASP A 460 15.82 10.27 22.75
CA ASP A 460 16.97 10.98 23.27
C ASP A 460 16.49 12.24 24.02
N PRO A 461 16.74 12.37 25.34
CA PRO A 461 16.31 13.52 26.13
C PRO A 461 16.86 14.86 25.66
N LYS A 462 17.98 14.88 24.93
CA LYS A 462 18.59 16.13 24.45
C LYS A 462 17.96 16.62 23.16
N SER A 463 17.83 15.74 22.17
CA SER A 463 17.27 16.10 20.87
C SER A 463 15.74 16.00 20.83
N ALA A 464 15.14 15.24 21.75
CA ALA A 464 13.75 14.77 21.67
C ALA A 464 13.44 14.03 20.35
N LEU A 465 14.47 13.53 19.67
CA LEU A 465 14.39 12.71 18.45
C LEU A 465 14.78 11.26 18.75
N PHE A 466 14.65 10.41 17.74
CA PHE A 466 14.99 8.99 17.80
C PHE A 466 14.06 8.18 18.71
N GLY A 467 14.53 7.01 19.15
CA GLY A 467 13.72 5.96 19.73
C GLY A 467 13.22 4.98 18.68
N ARG A 468 14.01 4.73 17.63
CA ARG A 468 13.64 3.73 16.61
C ARG A 468 13.92 2.33 17.10
N ALA A 469 13.12 1.37 16.67
CA ALA A 469 13.43 -0.03 16.94
C ALA A 469 14.46 -0.57 15.93
N ILE A 470 14.14 -0.55 14.63
CA ILE A 470 14.98 -1.16 13.59
C ILE A 470 15.40 -0.13 12.54
N GLY A 471 16.68 -0.13 12.18
CA GLY A 471 17.22 0.58 11.02
C GLY A 471 17.97 -0.36 10.07
N VAL A 472 17.61 -0.38 8.78
CA VAL A 472 18.33 -1.10 7.72
C VAL A 472 18.74 -0.10 6.65
N GLN A 473 20.05 0.14 6.51
CA GLN A 473 20.55 1.31 5.78
C GLN A 473 21.71 1.00 4.84
N THR A 474 21.80 1.78 3.76
CA THR A 474 23.00 1.85 2.90
C THR A 474 23.45 0.47 2.38
N GLY A 475 22.54 -0.34 1.83
CA GLY A 475 22.89 -1.64 1.23
C GLY A 475 22.82 -2.84 2.17
N ALA A 476 22.45 -2.64 3.45
CA ALA A 476 22.33 -3.72 4.42
C ALA A 476 21.10 -4.62 4.17
N LYS A 477 21.16 -5.87 4.62
CA LYS A 477 20.07 -6.84 4.51
C LYS A 477 19.63 -7.34 5.89
N MET A 478 18.33 -7.52 6.08
CA MET A 478 17.76 -8.05 7.31
C MET A 478 16.64 -9.05 7.05
N TRP A 479 16.66 -10.17 7.78
CA TRP A 479 15.60 -11.19 7.80
C TRP A 479 15.01 -11.28 9.19
N LEU A 480 13.70 -11.08 9.30
CA LEU A 480 12.93 -11.15 10.54
C LEU A 480 11.95 -12.33 10.45
N HIS A 481 12.07 -13.26 11.39
CA HIS A 481 11.13 -14.35 11.58
C HIS A 481 10.51 -14.26 12.97
N GLN A 482 9.19 -14.10 13.05
CA GLN A 482 8.45 -14.01 14.30
C GLN A 482 8.98 -12.89 15.21
N ALA A 483 9.04 -11.67 14.69
CA ALA A 483 9.50 -10.50 15.43
C ALA A 483 8.33 -9.69 15.99
N VAL A 484 8.50 -9.18 17.21
CA VAL A 484 7.57 -8.24 17.87
C VAL A 484 8.30 -6.93 18.12
N ILE A 485 7.78 -5.85 17.54
CA ILE A 485 8.30 -4.50 17.66
C ILE A 485 7.19 -3.63 18.25
N GLN A 486 7.27 -3.27 19.53
CA GLN A 486 6.16 -2.58 20.20
C GLN A 486 6.52 -1.47 21.19
N HIS A 487 5.56 -0.59 21.51
CA HIS A 487 5.74 0.51 22.48
C HIS A 487 6.97 1.37 22.11
N ASN A 488 7.17 1.61 20.82
CA ASN A 488 8.33 2.33 20.31
C ASN A 488 7.99 3.78 19.98
N ARG A 489 9.00 4.62 19.79
CA ARG A 489 8.82 6.04 19.45
C ARG A 489 9.40 6.33 18.07
N ASP A 490 9.21 7.54 17.54
CA ASP A 490 9.75 7.92 16.22
C ASP A 490 9.27 7.00 15.08
N ILE A 491 10.11 6.09 14.60
CA ILE A 491 9.78 5.14 13.53
C ILE A 491 10.15 3.75 14.04
N ALA A 492 9.20 2.82 14.02
CA ALA A 492 9.49 1.46 14.49
C ALA A 492 10.46 0.73 13.54
N VAL A 493 10.18 0.70 12.23
CA VAL A 493 11.07 0.09 11.23
C VAL A 493 11.41 1.08 10.13
N PHE A 494 12.69 1.43 9.99
CA PHE A 494 13.18 2.36 8.97
C PHE A 494 14.17 1.67 8.02
N VAL A 495 13.80 1.51 6.76
CA VAL A 495 14.62 0.89 5.71
C VAL A 495 14.94 1.95 4.67
N SER A 496 16.23 2.25 4.45
CA SER A 496 16.63 3.38 3.61
C SER A 496 17.90 3.18 2.80
N GLY A 497 17.92 3.75 1.60
CA GLY A 497 19.08 3.75 0.70
C GLY A 497 19.08 2.56 -0.25
N ALA A 498 19.63 2.79 -1.43
CA ALA A 498 19.68 1.79 -2.50
C ALA A 498 20.39 0.51 -2.01
N GLY A 499 19.84 -0.64 -2.42
CA GLY A 499 20.35 -1.94 -2.03
C GLY A 499 19.94 -2.40 -0.63
N SER A 500 19.38 -1.54 0.22
CA SER A 500 18.87 -1.94 1.54
C SER A 500 17.64 -2.82 1.40
N ARG A 501 17.61 -3.97 2.08
CA ARG A 501 16.51 -4.93 2.00
C ARG A 501 16.06 -5.45 3.36
N LEU A 502 14.76 -5.51 3.58
CA LEU A 502 14.17 -6.17 4.73
C LEU A 502 13.16 -7.22 4.29
N TYR A 503 13.30 -8.43 4.82
CA TYR A 503 12.36 -9.54 4.64
C TYR A 503 11.75 -9.87 6.01
N GLY A 504 10.43 -9.82 6.13
CA GLY A 504 9.72 -10.10 7.38
C GLY A 504 8.65 -11.16 7.21
N ALA A 505 8.65 -12.18 8.06
CA ALA A 505 7.60 -13.19 8.15
C ALA A 505 7.06 -13.28 9.59
N GLY A 506 5.75 -13.11 9.75
CA GLY A 506 5.10 -13.13 11.08
C GLY A 506 5.56 -11.97 11.98
N VAL A 507 5.62 -10.76 11.43
CA VAL A 507 6.08 -9.56 12.14
C VAL A 507 4.90 -8.80 12.72
N LEU A 508 4.94 -8.49 14.01
CA LEU A 508 4.01 -7.58 14.69
C LEU A 508 4.70 -6.25 14.98
N ILE A 509 4.14 -5.16 14.48
CA ILE A 509 4.52 -3.79 14.84
C ILE A 509 3.32 -3.17 15.57
N ALA A 510 3.48 -2.76 16.83
CA ALA A 510 2.37 -2.31 17.65
C ALA A 510 2.70 -1.08 18.53
N ASP A 511 1.71 -0.27 18.85
CA ASP A 511 1.83 0.88 19.78
C ASP A 511 3.05 1.78 19.45
N VAL A 512 3.07 2.30 18.22
CA VAL A 512 4.15 3.20 17.77
C VAL A 512 3.75 4.62 18.07
N GLN A 513 4.37 5.21 19.08
CA GLN A 513 4.02 6.51 19.63
C GLN A 513 4.76 7.64 18.91
N SER A 514 4.07 8.78 18.78
CA SER A 514 4.66 9.98 18.22
C SER A 514 5.63 10.63 19.18
N LEU A 515 6.56 11.42 18.66
CA LEU A 515 7.38 12.29 19.48
C LEU A 515 6.49 13.43 20.03
N ALA A 516 6.60 13.72 21.32
CA ALA A 516 5.79 14.77 21.97
C ALA A 516 5.99 16.16 21.32
N THR A 517 7.19 16.42 20.80
CA THR A 517 7.56 17.68 20.15
C THR A 517 7.24 17.72 18.65
N LYS A 518 7.02 16.56 18.03
CA LYS A 518 6.83 16.45 16.57
C LYS A 518 5.83 15.33 16.26
N PRO A 519 4.55 15.67 16.02
CA PRO A 519 3.51 14.68 15.73
C PRO A 519 3.69 13.99 14.36
N SER A 520 4.57 14.49 13.48
CA SER A 520 4.94 13.88 12.19
C SER A 520 5.93 12.71 12.31
N PHE A 521 5.93 12.10 13.48
CA PHE A 521 6.72 10.94 13.86
C PHE A 521 5.75 10.02 14.60
N GLY A 522 5.97 8.72 14.57
CA GLY A 522 4.98 7.72 14.98
C GLY A 522 4.62 6.73 13.87
N ARG A 523 5.52 6.53 12.90
CA ARG A 523 5.30 5.64 11.76
C ARG A 523 5.73 4.22 12.10
N ALA A 524 4.91 3.25 11.78
CA ALA A 524 5.28 1.85 12.02
C ALA A 524 6.36 1.35 11.04
N LEU A 525 6.20 1.62 9.74
CA LEU A 525 7.17 1.25 8.71
C LEU A 525 7.47 2.42 7.77
N GLU A 526 8.75 2.65 7.49
CA GLU A 526 9.17 3.59 6.44
C GLU A 526 10.21 2.96 5.53
N VAL A 527 9.98 3.07 4.23
CA VAL A 527 10.84 2.56 3.14
C VAL A 527 11.22 3.72 2.24
N ASN A 528 12.51 4.03 2.13
CA ASN A 528 12.97 5.24 1.44
C ASN A 528 14.24 5.05 0.59
N GLY A 529 14.43 5.90 -0.42
CA GLY A 529 15.67 6.03 -1.17
C GLY A 529 16.11 4.77 -1.91
N GLY A 530 15.20 4.08 -2.59
CA GLY A 530 15.49 2.87 -3.36
C GLY A 530 15.56 1.59 -2.51
N ALA A 531 15.10 1.64 -1.26
CA ALA A 531 15.06 0.50 -0.37
C ALA A 531 13.90 -0.46 -0.71
N GLN A 532 14.03 -1.73 -0.34
CA GLN A 532 13.04 -2.76 -0.63
C GLN A 532 12.59 -3.48 0.63
N VAL A 533 11.28 -3.64 0.80
CA VAL A 533 10.70 -4.40 1.91
C VAL A 533 9.72 -5.44 1.39
N GLN A 534 9.86 -6.66 1.90
CA GLN A 534 8.93 -7.76 1.67
C GLN A 534 8.37 -8.26 3.00
N LEU A 535 7.03 -8.28 3.12
CA LEU A 535 6.34 -8.75 4.31
C LEU A 535 5.37 -9.88 3.98
N ALA A 536 5.40 -10.95 4.77
CA ALA A 536 4.46 -12.06 4.69
C ALA A 536 3.81 -12.28 6.07
N GLY A 537 2.49 -12.16 6.13
CA GLY A 537 1.74 -12.31 7.37
C GLY A 537 2.18 -11.30 8.44
N ALA A 538 2.22 -10.02 8.10
CA ALA A 538 2.62 -8.96 9.03
C ALA A 538 1.38 -8.24 9.60
N GLN A 539 1.55 -7.67 10.79
CA GLN A 539 0.53 -6.84 11.42
C GLN A 539 1.11 -5.53 11.88
N ILE A 540 0.36 -4.45 11.62
CA ILE A 540 0.64 -3.12 12.11
C ILE A 540 -0.57 -2.66 12.91
N ARG A 541 -0.38 -2.41 14.20
CA ARG A 541 -1.45 -2.02 15.11
C ARG A 541 -1.11 -0.77 15.88
N LEU A 542 -2.13 0.01 16.22
CA LEU A 542 -2.01 1.12 17.17
C LEU A 542 -0.84 2.08 16.86
N HIS A 543 -0.62 2.42 15.61
CA HIS A 543 0.37 3.45 15.23
C HIS A 543 -0.24 4.83 15.38
N SER A 544 0.60 5.82 15.69
CA SER A 544 0.14 7.18 15.93
C SER A 544 0.08 8.03 14.68
N GLU A 545 0.92 7.83 13.66
CA GLU A 545 0.91 8.64 12.42
C GLU A 545 0.45 7.80 11.21
N LEU A 546 1.36 7.03 10.62
CA LEU A 546 1.11 6.15 9.48
C LEU A 546 1.48 4.70 9.81
N ALA A 547 0.72 3.75 9.27
CA ALA A 547 1.11 2.35 9.33
C ALA A 547 2.35 2.11 8.47
N PHE A 548 2.35 2.61 7.23
CA PHE A 548 3.53 2.56 6.38
C PHE A 548 3.68 3.76 5.46
N LEU A 549 4.93 4.11 5.18
CA LEU A 549 5.34 5.12 4.21
C LEU A 549 6.34 4.52 3.22
N VAL A 550 6.06 4.60 1.93
CA VAL A 550 6.97 4.19 0.85
C VAL A 550 7.27 5.41 0.00
N GLY A 551 8.49 5.94 0.11
CA GLY A 551 8.88 7.19 -0.55
C GLY A 551 10.17 7.07 -1.34
N GLY A 552 10.26 7.83 -2.43
CA GLY A 552 11.47 7.94 -3.23
C GLY A 552 11.55 6.90 -4.34
N GLU A 553 12.34 7.25 -5.36
CA GLU A 553 12.47 6.47 -6.58
C GLU A 553 12.95 5.05 -6.25
N GLN A 554 12.33 4.06 -6.91
CA GLN A 554 12.65 2.64 -6.75
C GLN A 554 12.41 2.06 -5.34
N SER A 555 11.88 2.84 -4.39
CA SER A 555 11.48 2.27 -3.09
C SER A 555 10.29 1.34 -3.29
N THR A 556 10.37 0.12 -2.78
CA THR A 556 9.32 -0.88 -2.96
C THR A 556 8.83 -1.44 -1.63
N LEU A 557 7.52 -1.53 -1.46
CA LEU A 557 6.90 -2.39 -0.45
C LEU A 557 6.05 -3.45 -1.13
N HIS A 558 6.36 -4.72 -0.89
CA HIS A 558 5.53 -5.85 -1.27
C HIS A 558 5.05 -6.57 -0.02
N ALA A 559 3.73 -6.59 0.20
CA ALA A 559 3.14 -7.24 1.36
C ALA A 559 2.06 -8.24 0.96
N ILE A 560 2.11 -9.42 1.57
CA ILE A 560 1.13 -10.50 1.43
C ILE A 560 0.56 -10.79 2.81
N GLY A 561 -0.76 -10.72 2.98
CA GLY A 561 -1.38 -10.97 4.30
C GLY A 561 -1.05 -9.87 5.32
N LEU A 562 -0.98 -8.60 4.90
CA LEU A 562 -0.77 -7.47 5.81
C LEU A 562 -2.11 -7.05 6.44
N LEU A 563 -2.17 -7.06 7.77
CA LEU A 563 -3.25 -6.44 8.53
C LEU A 563 -2.76 -5.10 9.11
N VAL A 564 -3.44 -4.02 8.76
CA VAL A 564 -3.30 -2.72 9.41
C VAL A 564 -4.57 -2.46 10.23
N ASP A 565 -4.42 -2.25 11.53
CA ASP A 565 -5.51 -1.96 12.46
C ASP A 565 -5.17 -0.71 13.27
N GLY A 566 -5.77 0.42 12.91
CA GLY A 566 -5.43 1.72 13.51
C GLY A 566 -5.79 1.83 14.99
N ALA A 567 -5.17 2.82 15.66
CA ALA A 567 -5.57 3.21 17.01
C ALA A 567 -6.90 3.98 16.98
N PRO A 568 -7.74 3.84 18.03
CA PRO A 568 -8.92 4.69 18.18
C PRO A 568 -8.52 6.17 18.27
N ALA A 569 -9.38 7.02 17.70
CA ALA A 569 -9.25 8.47 17.72
C ALA A 569 -8.91 9.01 19.12
N THR A 570 -7.74 9.60 19.32
CA THR A 570 -7.49 10.45 20.49
C THR A 570 -7.80 11.89 20.12
N ALA A 571 -8.73 12.54 20.85
CA ALA A 571 -9.23 13.89 20.54
C ALA A 571 -8.15 14.99 20.45
N ASP A 572 -6.98 14.79 21.07
CA ASP A 572 -5.94 15.83 21.23
C ASP A 572 -4.80 15.76 20.19
N ALA A 573 -4.97 15.02 19.10
CA ALA A 573 -3.86 14.67 18.22
C ALA A 573 -3.85 15.43 16.88
N GLY A 574 -2.73 16.09 16.57
CA GLY A 574 -2.51 16.90 15.37
C GLY A 574 -2.63 16.17 14.01
N LEU A 575 -2.27 16.91 12.96
CA LEU A 575 -2.76 16.80 11.57
C LEU A 575 -2.59 15.48 10.78
N GLN A 576 -1.92 14.44 11.27
CA GLN A 576 -1.73 13.18 10.50
C GLN A 576 -1.83 11.89 11.33
N ARG A 577 -2.63 11.86 12.39
CA ARG A 577 -2.74 10.65 13.20
C ARG A 577 -3.66 9.57 12.62
N GLY A 578 -3.23 8.31 12.75
CA GLY A 578 -4.03 7.11 12.50
C GLY A 578 -4.27 6.75 11.02
N GLY A 579 -3.50 7.32 10.09
CA GLY A 579 -3.60 6.99 8.67
C GLY A 579 -3.09 5.59 8.36
N GLY A 580 -3.55 4.97 7.29
CA GLY A 580 -3.05 3.65 6.89
C GLY A 580 -1.71 3.75 6.18
N GLY A 581 -1.71 3.72 4.86
CA GLY A 581 -0.49 3.71 4.04
C GLY A 581 -0.32 4.93 3.15
N VAL A 582 0.93 5.32 2.89
CA VAL A 582 1.28 6.33 1.88
C VAL A 582 2.35 5.77 0.93
N ALA A 583 2.16 5.95 -0.38
CA ALA A 583 3.20 5.74 -1.39
C ALA A 583 3.40 7.00 -2.23
N GLN A 584 4.65 7.41 -2.45
CA GLN A 584 4.97 8.71 -3.07
C GLN A 584 6.31 8.74 -3.80
N GLN A 585 6.54 9.81 -4.58
CA GLN A 585 7.84 10.10 -5.20
C GLN A 585 8.40 8.93 -6.04
N ALA A 586 7.60 8.38 -6.96
CA ALA A 586 7.99 7.25 -7.81
C ALA A 586 8.27 5.92 -7.07
N ALA A 587 7.64 5.74 -5.90
CA ALA A 587 7.64 4.48 -5.19
C ALA A 587 6.74 3.41 -5.85
N GLN A 588 6.97 2.14 -5.48
CA GLN A 588 6.12 1.02 -5.90
C GLN A 588 5.49 0.34 -4.68
N LEU A 589 4.18 0.15 -4.71
CA LEU A 589 3.43 -0.55 -3.68
C LEU A 589 2.73 -1.78 -4.26
N LYS A 590 2.91 -2.94 -3.65
CA LYS A 590 2.19 -4.17 -3.99
C LYS A 590 1.54 -4.75 -2.74
N LEU A 591 0.22 -4.79 -2.71
CA LEU A 591 -0.56 -5.40 -1.63
C LEU A 591 -1.36 -6.58 -2.19
N HIS A 592 -1.25 -7.73 -1.55
CA HIS A 592 -1.97 -8.95 -1.92
C HIS A 592 -2.62 -9.60 -0.70
N ASN A 593 -3.93 -9.79 -0.72
CA ASN A 593 -4.69 -10.35 0.40
C ASN A 593 -4.43 -9.56 1.70
N CYS A 594 -4.66 -8.23 1.66
CA CYS A 594 -4.36 -7.32 2.75
C CYS A 594 -5.63 -6.68 3.30
N GLN A 595 -5.61 -6.30 4.58
CA GLN A 595 -6.73 -5.64 5.26
C GLN A 595 -6.26 -4.37 5.95
N LEU A 596 -6.96 -3.27 5.72
CA LEU A 596 -6.71 -1.97 6.34
C LEU A 596 -8.01 -1.53 7.03
N ARG A 597 -8.03 -1.49 8.36
CA ARG A 597 -9.26 -1.20 9.10
C ARG A 597 -9.06 -0.28 10.30
N THR A 598 -10.16 0.34 10.73
CA THR A 598 -10.19 1.22 11.91
C THR A 598 -9.22 2.40 11.77
N LEU A 599 -9.29 3.08 10.63
CA LEU A 599 -8.32 4.12 10.25
C LEU A 599 -8.94 5.52 10.31
N GLN A 600 -8.07 6.52 10.41
CA GLN A 600 -8.42 7.92 10.48
C GLN A 600 -7.85 8.69 9.30
N GLY A 601 -8.65 9.61 8.73
CA GLY A 601 -8.28 10.34 7.53
C GLY A 601 -8.20 9.39 6.34
N ARG A 602 -6.99 9.08 5.87
CA ARG A 602 -6.79 8.28 4.66
C ARG A 602 -6.34 6.87 4.99
N ALA A 603 -7.03 5.86 4.45
CA ALA A 603 -6.57 4.49 4.59
C ALA A 603 -5.42 4.15 3.63
N LEU A 604 -5.49 4.57 2.37
CA LEU A 604 -4.38 4.46 1.44
C LEU A 604 -4.26 5.69 0.54
N ASP A 605 -3.08 6.31 0.51
CA ASP A 605 -2.79 7.50 -0.29
C ASP A 605 -1.62 7.24 -1.24
N ILE A 606 -1.90 7.22 -2.54
CA ILE A 606 -0.91 7.02 -3.59
C ILE A 606 -0.80 8.32 -4.39
N HIS A 607 0.36 8.97 -4.32
CA HIS A 607 0.54 10.27 -4.95
C HIS A 607 1.87 10.44 -5.68
N ASP A 608 1.94 11.52 -6.45
CA ASP A 608 3.04 11.92 -7.32
C ASP A 608 3.21 11.06 -8.58
N ALA A 609 3.67 11.70 -9.65
CA ALA A 609 3.93 11.05 -10.92
C ALA A 609 5.01 9.96 -10.78
N GLY A 610 4.80 8.85 -11.48
CA GLY A 610 5.70 7.69 -11.44
C GLY A 610 5.44 6.75 -10.27
N THR A 611 4.67 7.16 -9.26
CA THR A 611 4.27 6.25 -8.17
C THR A 611 3.23 5.27 -8.69
N VAL A 612 3.49 3.97 -8.47
CA VAL A 612 2.62 2.89 -8.95
C VAL A 612 2.17 1.99 -7.80
N ALA A 613 0.89 1.60 -7.81
CA ALA A 613 0.38 0.62 -6.87
C ALA A 613 -0.41 -0.51 -7.55
N ALA A 614 -0.16 -1.75 -7.12
CA ALA A 614 -0.95 -2.92 -7.47
C ALA A 614 -1.63 -3.48 -6.22
N LEU A 615 -2.96 -3.40 -6.20
CA LEU A 615 -3.81 -3.73 -5.05
C LEU A 615 -4.70 -4.92 -5.42
N ASN A 616 -4.35 -6.12 -4.97
CA ASN A 616 -5.11 -7.33 -5.27
C ASN A 616 -5.68 -7.91 -3.98
N GLU A 617 -6.97 -8.24 -3.95
CA GLU A 617 -7.61 -8.82 -2.75
C GLU A 617 -7.41 -7.91 -1.53
N LEU A 618 -7.87 -6.67 -1.66
CA LEU A 618 -7.71 -5.64 -0.64
C LEU A 618 -9.05 -5.34 0.03
N ALA A 619 -9.08 -5.41 1.36
CA ALA A 619 -10.20 -4.90 2.16
C ALA A 619 -9.81 -3.61 2.87
N ILE A 620 -10.60 -2.55 2.70
CA ILE A 620 -10.50 -1.30 3.46
C ILE A 620 -11.81 -1.12 4.22
N ALA A 621 -11.76 -0.95 5.54
CA ALA A 621 -12.96 -0.83 6.36
C ALA A 621 -12.86 0.25 7.45
N HIS A 622 -14.00 0.83 7.82
CA HIS A 622 -14.12 1.73 8.98
C HIS A 622 -13.14 2.90 8.96
N VAL A 623 -13.12 3.65 7.84
CA VAL A 623 -12.27 4.83 7.68
C VAL A 623 -13.05 6.07 8.09
N ARG A 624 -12.56 6.79 9.09
CA ARG A 624 -13.25 7.93 9.69
C ARG A 624 -12.59 9.24 9.32
N GLU A 625 -13.41 10.25 9.06
CA GLU A 625 -12.99 11.65 9.01
C GLU A 625 -12.44 12.06 10.39
N VAL A 626 -11.42 12.91 10.40
CA VAL A 626 -10.88 13.45 11.66
C VAL A 626 -11.40 14.86 11.92
N ASP A 627 -11.49 15.67 10.87
CA ASP A 627 -12.20 16.95 10.88
C ASP A 627 -12.72 17.27 9.48
N SER A 628 -13.75 18.11 9.42
CA SER A 628 -14.46 18.47 8.20
C SER A 628 -13.70 19.38 7.24
N GLU A 629 -12.58 19.97 7.67
CA GLU A 629 -11.88 21.01 6.89
C GLU A 629 -10.63 20.49 6.18
N THR A 630 -9.95 19.50 6.75
CA THR A 630 -8.62 19.09 6.27
C THR A 630 -8.39 17.59 6.20
N ARG A 631 -9.23 16.78 6.86
CA ARG A 631 -8.97 15.35 7.09
C ARG A 631 -10.18 14.47 6.79
N GLU A 632 -10.52 14.43 5.51
CA GLU A 632 -11.57 13.57 4.94
C GLU A 632 -11.26 12.07 5.15
N GLY A 633 -12.30 11.27 5.39
CA GLY A 633 -12.22 9.83 5.69
C GLY A 633 -11.98 8.91 4.48
N ILE A 634 -11.04 9.25 3.61
CA ILE A 634 -10.87 8.61 2.30
C ILE A 634 -10.37 7.15 2.42
N GLY A 635 -11.07 6.21 1.80
CA GLY A 635 -10.60 4.83 1.64
C GLY A 635 -9.31 4.74 0.82
N LEU A 636 -9.40 5.03 -0.49
CA LEU A 636 -8.27 5.06 -1.41
C LEU A 636 -8.18 6.42 -2.11
N ALA A 637 -7.03 7.09 -2.02
CA ALA A 637 -6.71 8.30 -2.78
C ALA A 637 -5.63 8.01 -3.84
N VAL A 638 -5.87 8.43 -5.09
CA VAL A 638 -4.93 8.35 -6.22
C VAL A 638 -4.74 9.75 -6.79
N LEU A 639 -3.57 10.33 -6.54
CA LEU A 639 -3.36 11.77 -6.69
C LEU A 639 -2.11 12.11 -7.52
N SER A 640 -2.12 13.32 -8.08
CA SER A 640 -0.93 13.99 -8.66
C SER A 640 -0.12 13.16 -9.67
N GLY A 641 -0.75 12.36 -10.54
CA GLY A 641 -0.05 11.57 -11.55
C GLY A 641 0.24 10.12 -11.17
N ALA A 642 -0.22 9.68 -10.00
CA ALA A 642 -0.08 8.29 -9.56
C ALA A 642 -0.93 7.32 -10.41
N VAL A 643 -0.47 6.07 -10.51
CA VAL A 643 -1.16 5.01 -11.27
C VAL A 643 -1.47 3.83 -10.36
N VAL A 644 -2.74 3.44 -10.28
CA VAL A 644 -3.19 2.31 -9.46
C VAL A 644 -3.93 1.28 -10.29
N THR A 645 -3.55 0.01 -10.13
CA THR A 645 -4.35 -1.14 -10.57
C THR A 645 -4.96 -1.81 -9.34
N MET A 646 -6.28 -1.98 -9.31
CA MET A 646 -7.01 -2.58 -8.20
C MET A 646 -7.89 -3.73 -8.69
N ARG A 647 -7.81 -4.89 -8.05
CA ARG A 647 -8.61 -6.08 -8.41
C ARG A 647 -9.17 -6.77 -7.18
N ARG A 648 -10.44 -7.20 -7.25
CA ARG A 648 -11.12 -7.93 -6.16
C ARG A 648 -10.98 -7.18 -4.83
N ALA A 649 -11.46 -5.95 -4.77
CA ALA A 649 -11.31 -5.10 -3.59
C ALA A 649 -12.66 -4.76 -2.97
N HIS A 650 -12.68 -4.61 -1.65
CA HIS A 650 -13.85 -4.19 -0.90
C HIS A 650 -13.51 -2.97 -0.04
N LEU A 651 -14.21 -1.86 -0.26
CA LEU A 651 -14.11 -0.66 0.54
C LEU A 651 -15.44 -0.45 1.26
N ALA A 652 -15.44 -0.58 2.58
CA ALA A 652 -16.63 -0.55 3.42
C ALA A 652 -16.54 0.53 4.50
N ASP A 653 -17.68 1.12 4.88
CA ASP A 653 -17.78 2.01 6.05
C ASP A 653 -16.74 3.15 6.04
N THR A 654 -16.48 3.72 4.87
CA THR A 654 -15.59 4.88 4.68
C THR A 654 -16.38 6.17 4.81
N GLN A 655 -15.78 7.24 5.31
CA GLN A 655 -16.42 8.55 5.42
C GLN A 655 -15.94 9.50 4.31
N SER A 656 -16.81 10.37 3.81
CA SER A 656 -16.50 11.29 2.69
C SER A 656 -16.34 10.58 1.33
N PHE A 657 -15.33 9.72 1.15
CA PHE A 657 -15.05 9.03 -0.12
C PHE A 657 -14.56 7.60 0.13
N ALA A 658 -15.09 6.64 -0.64
CA ALA A 658 -14.46 5.33 -0.68
C ALA A 658 -13.24 5.34 -1.62
N VAL A 659 -13.39 5.85 -2.85
CA VAL A 659 -12.30 5.98 -3.82
C VAL A 659 -12.28 7.39 -4.40
N LEU A 660 -11.13 8.06 -4.30
CA LEU A 660 -10.86 9.37 -4.89
C LEU A 660 -9.69 9.26 -5.89
N VAL A 661 -9.92 9.68 -7.13
CA VAL A 661 -8.90 9.81 -8.18
C VAL A 661 -8.92 11.27 -8.63
N ALA A 662 -7.88 12.02 -8.29
CA ALA A 662 -7.87 13.46 -8.54
C ALA A 662 -6.52 13.96 -9.05
N LYS A 663 -6.57 15.14 -9.66
CA LYS A 663 -5.48 15.84 -10.34
C LYS A 663 -5.07 15.18 -11.65
N SER A 664 -4.54 16.02 -12.54
CA SER A 664 -4.11 15.62 -13.88
C SER A 664 -3.06 14.52 -13.84
N GLY A 665 -3.22 13.54 -14.73
CA GLY A 665 -2.32 12.40 -14.88
C GLY A 665 -2.59 11.24 -13.92
N SER A 666 -3.43 11.41 -12.90
CA SER A 666 -3.80 10.32 -12.00
C SER A 666 -4.67 9.29 -12.72
N MET A 667 -4.35 8.00 -12.53
CA MET A 667 -5.01 6.90 -13.24
C MET A 667 -5.40 5.77 -12.30
N LEU A 668 -6.65 5.32 -12.42
CA LEU A 668 -7.16 4.11 -11.76
C LEU A 668 -7.66 3.09 -12.80
N ASP A 669 -7.16 1.87 -12.76
CA ASP A 669 -7.75 0.71 -13.42
C ASP A 669 -8.26 -0.27 -12.36
N ALA A 670 -9.58 -0.38 -12.23
CA ALA A 670 -10.23 -1.16 -11.18
C ALA A 670 -11.17 -2.23 -11.77
N SER A 671 -11.03 -3.48 -11.32
CA SER A 671 -11.96 -4.56 -11.64
C SER A 671 -12.48 -5.26 -10.40
N ASP A 672 -13.76 -5.64 -10.42
CA ASP A 672 -14.36 -6.47 -9.38
C ASP A 672 -14.30 -5.80 -7.99
N VAL A 673 -14.71 -4.53 -7.95
CA VAL A 673 -14.60 -3.70 -6.75
C VAL A 673 -15.99 -3.43 -6.16
N LEU A 674 -16.14 -3.76 -4.88
CA LEU A 674 -17.30 -3.40 -4.09
C LEU A 674 -16.97 -2.19 -3.22
N VAL A 675 -17.78 -1.15 -3.33
CA VAL A 675 -17.87 -0.04 -2.40
C VAL A 675 -19.20 -0.13 -1.67
N SER A 676 -19.20 -0.11 -0.34
CA SER A 676 -20.43 -0.23 0.45
C SER A 676 -20.44 0.66 1.68
N ALA A 677 -21.62 1.20 2.02
CA ALA A 677 -21.86 1.92 3.26
C ALA A 677 -20.93 3.14 3.45
N VAL A 678 -20.76 3.93 2.39
CA VAL A 678 -20.02 5.20 2.49
C VAL A 678 -20.85 6.16 3.33
N GLN A 679 -20.22 6.88 4.25
CA GLN A 679 -20.88 7.83 5.13
C GLN A 679 -20.59 9.25 4.67
N ALA A 680 -21.57 10.14 4.83
CA ALA A 680 -21.35 11.56 4.64
C ALA A 680 -20.35 12.10 5.68
N THR A 681 -19.73 13.24 5.40
CA THR A 681 -18.97 14.00 6.38
C THR A 681 -19.84 14.36 7.58
N THR A 682 -19.18 14.80 8.66
CA THR A 682 -19.86 15.37 9.83
C THR A 682 -20.77 16.57 9.51
N SER A 683 -20.48 17.31 8.44
CA SER A 683 -21.35 18.39 7.91
C SER A 683 -22.56 17.90 7.10
N GLY A 684 -22.71 16.59 6.88
CA GLY A 684 -23.78 16.00 6.07
C GLY A 684 -23.54 16.07 4.56
N THR A 685 -22.35 16.49 4.13
CA THR A 685 -21.94 16.59 2.72
C THR A 685 -21.12 15.38 2.28
N LEU A 686 -20.91 15.20 0.97
CA LEU A 686 -20.12 14.09 0.42
C LEU A 686 -20.68 12.71 0.81
N GLY A 687 -19.84 11.68 0.83
CA GLY A 687 -20.25 10.28 0.95
C GLY A 687 -20.40 9.65 -0.43
N ARG A 688 -19.31 9.72 -1.21
CA ARG A 688 -19.25 9.25 -2.59
C ARG A 688 -18.57 7.90 -2.71
N GLY A 689 -19.10 7.05 -3.59
CA GLY A 689 -18.50 5.77 -3.88
C GLY A 689 -17.18 5.93 -4.63
N PHE A 690 -17.28 6.27 -5.92
CA PHE A 690 -16.13 6.59 -6.77
C PHE A 690 -16.15 8.06 -7.15
N ASP A 691 -15.02 8.75 -6.97
CA ASP A 691 -14.87 10.15 -7.29
C ASP A 691 -13.66 10.40 -8.21
N ILE A 692 -13.89 10.95 -9.40
CA ILE A 692 -12.88 11.18 -10.45
C ILE A 692 -12.91 12.67 -10.85
N GLN A 693 -11.86 13.43 -10.53
CA GLN A 693 -11.86 14.89 -10.73
C GLN A 693 -10.53 15.46 -11.24
N GLU A 694 -10.55 16.76 -11.56
CA GLU A 694 -9.38 17.58 -11.85
C GLU A 694 -8.42 17.01 -12.93
N GLY A 695 -8.98 16.39 -13.97
CA GLY A 695 -8.20 15.81 -15.07
C GLY A 695 -7.77 14.36 -14.86
N ALA A 696 -8.34 13.66 -13.87
CA ALA A 696 -8.05 12.26 -13.58
C ALA A 696 -8.77 11.28 -14.53
N HIS A 697 -8.23 10.07 -14.65
CA HIS A 697 -8.79 9.02 -15.50
C HIS A 697 -9.09 7.74 -14.70
N ALA A 698 -10.27 7.16 -14.92
CA ALA A 698 -10.63 5.86 -14.37
C ALA A 698 -11.17 4.90 -15.43
N ARG A 699 -10.73 3.65 -15.34
CA ARG A 699 -11.34 2.49 -15.99
C ARG A 699 -11.91 1.59 -14.91
N LEU A 700 -13.22 1.35 -14.94
CA LEU A 700 -13.95 0.59 -13.94
C LEU A 700 -14.68 -0.59 -14.62
N VAL A 701 -14.43 -1.81 -14.17
CA VAL A 701 -15.04 -3.03 -14.73
C VAL A 701 -15.68 -3.86 -13.61
N ALA A 702 -16.95 -4.22 -13.75
CA ALA A 702 -17.69 -5.01 -12.76
C ALA A 702 -17.60 -4.39 -11.34
N VAL A 703 -17.92 -3.10 -11.24
CA VAL A 703 -17.85 -2.36 -9.97
C VAL A 703 -19.24 -2.15 -9.38
N ARG A 704 -19.33 -2.17 -8.05
CA ARG A 704 -20.58 -1.91 -7.32
C ARG A 704 -20.37 -0.80 -6.30
N ALA A 705 -21.30 0.14 -6.25
CA ALA A 705 -21.36 1.17 -5.21
C ALA A 705 -22.72 1.08 -4.51
N THR A 706 -22.73 0.67 -3.24
CA THR A 706 -23.96 0.57 -2.44
C THR A 706 -23.96 1.51 -1.24
N GLY A 707 -25.10 2.13 -0.95
CA GLY A 707 -25.26 3.01 0.20
C GLY A 707 -24.22 4.14 0.25
N SER A 708 -24.12 4.92 -0.83
CA SER A 708 -23.27 6.13 -0.94
C SER A 708 -24.17 7.39 -0.95
N PRO A 709 -24.36 8.09 0.18
CA PRO A 709 -25.43 9.06 0.37
C PRO A 709 -25.37 10.25 -0.57
N ASP A 710 -24.21 10.64 -1.10
CA ASP A 710 -24.13 11.69 -2.13
C ASP A 710 -24.29 11.10 -3.53
N CYS A 711 -23.35 10.25 -3.98
CA CYS A 711 -23.51 9.52 -5.23
C CYS A 711 -22.65 8.26 -5.34
N GLY A 712 -23.06 7.34 -6.23
CA GLY A 712 -22.30 6.12 -6.52
C GLY A 712 -21.03 6.37 -7.35
N LEU A 713 -21.15 7.19 -8.40
CA LEU A 713 -20.04 7.62 -9.25
C LEU A 713 -20.11 9.12 -9.53
N PHE A 714 -19.04 9.84 -9.26
CA PHE A 714 -18.87 11.26 -9.53
C PHE A 714 -17.71 11.49 -10.51
N VAL A 715 -17.96 12.21 -11.58
CA VAL A 715 -16.93 12.64 -12.54
C VAL A 715 -17.07 14.14 -12.76
N SER A 716 -16.03 14.91 -12.43
CA SER A 716 -16.08 16.37 -12.49
C SER A 716 -14.82 16.96 -13.09
N ASP A 717 -14.96 18.19 -13.59
CA ASP A 717 -13.91 19.03 -14.15
C ASP A 717 -13.41 18.60 -15.54
N ALA A 718 -12.94 19.59 -16.28
CA ALA A 718 -12.48 19.39 -17.64
C ALA A 718 -11.26 18.46 -17.67
N GLY A 719 -11.27 17.50 -18.60
CA GLY A 719 -10.22 16.50 -18.75
C GLY A 719 -10.46 15.22 -17.95
N SER A 720 -11.30 15.24 -16.92
CA SER A 720 -11.62 14.04 -16.16
C SER A 720 -12.44 13.06 -17.00
N THR A 721 -12.07 11.78 -16.96
CA THR A 721 -12.79 10.76 -17.72
C THR A 721 -13.02 9.47 -16.93
N ALA A 722 -14.22 8.90 -17.02
CA ALA A 722 -14.51 7.56 -16.54
C ALA A 722 -15.00 6.65 -17.68
N LYS A 723 -14.38 5.48 -17.85
CA LYS A 723 -14.87 4.40 -18.71
C LYS A 723 -15.33 3.24 -17.83
N VAL A 724 -16.61 2.92 -17.90
CA VAL A 724 -17.27 2.04 -16.94
C VAL A 724 -18.01 0.93 -17.67
N ALA A 725 -17.73 -0.32 -17.31
CA ALA A 725 -18.42 -1.51 -17.84
C ALA A 725 -18.95 -2.35 -16.67
N GLY A 726 -20.27 -2.57 -16.62
CA GLY A 726 -20.90 -3.34 -15.53
C GLY A 726 -20.89 -2.61 -14.18
N LEU A 727 -21.41 -1.39 -14.13
CA LEU A 727 -21.60 -0.66 -12.87
C LEU A 727 -22.95 -0.98 -12.24
N LEU A 728 -22.96 -1.37 -10.96
CA LEU A 728 -24.17 -1.42 -10.16
C LEU A 728 -24.15 -0.31 -9.10
N VAL A 729 -25.11 0.62 -9.17
CA VAL A 729 -25.37 1.58 -8.09
C VAL A 729 -26.69 1.21 -7.42
N ASP A 730 -26.64 1.00 -6.12
CA ASP A 730 -27.77 0.56 -5.32
C ASP A 730 -27.79 1.31 -3.97
N GLN A 731 -28.63 2.34 -3.89
CA GLN A 731 -28.66 3.24 -2.74
C GLN A 731 -29.59 2.72 -1.64
N ALA A 732 -29.27 3.06 -0.38
CA ALA A 732 -30.14 2.74 0.75
C ALA A 732 -31.46 3.52 0.65
N PRO A 733 -32.60 2.96 1.12
CA PRO A 733 -33.94 3.51 0.87
C PRO A 733 -34.28 4.81 1.62
N THR A 734 -33.36 5.36 2.41
CA THR A 734 -33.60 6.60 3.16
C THR A 734 -33.04 7.81 2.40
N PRO A 735 -33.87 8.85 2.15
CA PRO A 735 -33.40 10.09 1.55
C PRO A 735 -32.23 10.67 2.35
N PRO A 736 -31.18 11.18 1.70
CA PRO A 736 -30.08 11.81 2.40
C PRO A 736 -30.56 13.07 3.14
N ILE A 737 -30.01 13.30 4.34
CA ILE A 737 -30.22 14.51 5.14
C ILE A 737 -28.92 15.32 5.04
N GLY A 738 -29.00 16.66 5.01
CA GLY A 738 -27.80 17.51 5.16
C GLY A 738 -27.07 17.94 3.88
N GLY A 739 -27.69 17.85 2.71
CA GLY A 739 -27.12 18.35 1.44
C GLY A 739 -26.58 17.27 0.50
N ALA A 740 -26.48 16.03 0.97
CA ALA A 740 -26.28 14.88 0.10
C ALA A 740 -27.49 14.67 -0.84
N HIS A 741 -27.22 14.26 -2.08
CA HIS A 741 -28.25 14.19 -3.13
C HIS A 741 -28.77 12.78 -3.42
N GLY A 742 -28.05 11.74 -3.01
CA GLY A 742 -28.42 10.33 -3.26
C GLY A 742 -28.40 9.94 -4.73
N ARG A 743 -27.61 10.62 -5.56
CA ARG A 743 -27.58 10.41 -7.02
C ARG A 743 -26.97 9.06 -7.38
N GLY A 744 -27.32 8.55 -8.55
CA GLY A 744 -26.63 7.38 -9.11
C GLY A 744 -25.25 7.75 -9.62
N VAL A 745 -25.22 8.43 -10.77
CA VAL A 745 -24.02 8.88 -11.49
C VAL A 745 -24.10 10.39 -11.72
N THR A 746 -23.03 11.11 -11.43
CA THR A 746 -22.89 12.55 -11.70
C THR A 746 -21.73 12.80 -12.67
N VAL A 747 -21.96 13.60 -13.71
CA VAL A 747 -20.96 14.04 -14.69
C VAL A 747 -21.09 15.55 -14.86
N GLN A 748 -20.06 16.32 -14.53
CA GLN A 748 -20.19 17.77 -14.57
C GLN A 748 -18.90 18.53 -14.92
N LEU A 749 -19.03 19.85 -15.09
CA LEU A 749 -17.91 20.79 -15.25
C LEU A 749 -16.94 20.42 -16.39
N GLY A 750 -17.45 19.87 -17.50
CA GLY A 750 -16.64 19.48 -18.66
C GLY A 750 -16.07 18.06 -18.62
N ALA A 751 -16.43 17.26 -17.61
CA ALA A 751 -16.04 15.86 -17.51
C ALA A 751 -16.74 14.96 -18.54
N ASN A 752 -16.14 13.79 -18.79
CA ASN A 752 -16.69 12.79 -19.71
C ASN A 752 -16.88 11.43 -19.00
N ALA A 753 -18.03 10.80 -19.15
CA ALA A 753 -18.25 9.42 -18.71
C ALA A 753 -18.83 8.56 -19.83
N THR A 754 -18.36 7.32 -19.92
CA THR A 754 -18.94 6.26 -20.76
C THR A 754 -19.36 5.10 -19.88
N LEU A 755 -20.65 4.76 -19.90
CA LEU A 755 -21.24 3.70 -19.09
C LEU A 755 -21.82 2.63 -20.01
N ALA A 756 -21.34 1.39 -19.88
CA ALA A 756 -21.82 0.23 -20.60
C ALA A 756 -22.36 -0.83 -19.63
N GLY A 757 -23.60 -1.29 -19.83
CA GLY A 757 -24.20 -2.33 -18.99
C GLY A 757 -24.38 -1.92 -17.53
N ALA A 758 -24.75 -0.66 -17.27
CA ALA A 758 -24.90 -0.16 -15.90
C ALA A 758 -26.33 -0.34 -15.38
N THR A 759 -26.47 -0.72 -14.11
CA THR A 759 -27.74 -0.80 -13.38
C THR A 759 -27.73 0.21 -12.25
N ILE A 760 -28.70 1.11 -12.22
CA ILE A 760 -28.81 2.17 -11.22
C ILE A 760 -30.19 2.08 -10.58
N THR A 761 -30.24 1.71 -9.30
CA THR A 761 -31.50 1.44 -8.61
C THR A 761 -31.58 2.08 -7.24
N GLN A 762 -32.81 2.36 -6.79
CA GLN A 762 -33.14 2.89 -5.45
C GLN A 762 -32.44 4.23 -5.12
N VAL A 763 -32.10 5.02 -6.13
CA VAL A 763 -31.42 6.32 -6.00
C VAL A 763 -32.40 7.46 -5.77
N PHE A 764 -31.89 8.62 -5.35
CA PHE A 764 -32.65 9.86 -5.18
C PHE A 764 -32.12 10.97 -6.10
N ASP A 765 -32.90 12.04 -6.26
CA ASP A 765 -32.62 13.24 -7.07
C ASP A 765 -32.52 12.92 -8.57
N ALA A 766 -31.43 12.29 -8.98
CA ALA A 766 -31.22 11.83 -10.35
C ALA A 766 -30.43 10.52 -10.39
N ALA A 767 -30.87 9.56 -11.21
CA ALA A 767 -30.06 8.36 -11.46
C ALA A 767 -28.83 8.68 -12.32
N VAL A 768 -28.98 9.52 -13.35
CA VAL A 768 -27.85 10.08 -14.11
C VAL A 768 -28.00 11.59 -14.17
N TYR A 769 -27.05 12.32 -13.59
CA TYR A 769 -27.01 13.78 -13.54
C TYR A 769 -25.86 14.29 -14.40
N VAL A 770 -26.16 15.04 -15.46
CA VAL A 770 -25.17 15.61 -16.38
C VAL A 770 -25.38 17.12 -16.47
N ARG A 771 -24.41 17.91 -16.05
CA ARG A 771 -24.58 19.37 -15.97
C ARG A 771 -23.31 20.15 -16.33
N ALA A 772 -23.51 21.38 -16.75
CA ALA A 772 -22.50 22.38 -17.09
C ALA A 772 -21.89 22.17 -18.49
N GLN A 773 -21.15 23.20 -18.91
CA GLN A 773 -20.63 23.28 -20.25
C GLN A 773 -19.69 22.12 -20.56
N ASN A 774 -19.92 21.49 -21.71
CA ASN A 774 -19.12 20.39 -22.26
C ASN A 774 -19.12 19.09 -21.43
N ALA A 775 -19.90 18.98 -20.36
CA ALA A 775 -20.08 17.71 -19.67
C ALA A 775 -20.75 16.70 -20.60
N LYS A 776 -20.22 15.48 -20.68
CA LYS A 776 -20.69 14.47 -21.64
C LYS A 776 -20.87 13.10 -20.99
N ALA A 777 -22.03 12.50 -21.21
CA ALA A 777 -22.30 11.12 -20.84
C ALA A 777 -22.69 10.27 -22.06
N ILE A 778 -22.05 9.12 -22.23
CA ILE A 778 -22.42 8.10 -23.22
C ILE A 778 -22.94 6.89 -22.44
N LEU A 779 -24.18 6.49 -22.69
CA LEU A 779 -24.90 5.42 -22.00
C LEU A 779 -25.23 4.29 -22.98
N ALA A 780 -24.77 3.08 -22.73
CA ALA A 780 -25.06 1.92 -23.57
C ALA A 780 -25.57 0.76 -22.71
N GLY A 781 -26.81 0.31 -22.94
CA GLY A 781 -27.41 -0.78 -22.16
C GLY A 781 -27.54 -0.43 -20.68
N VAL A 782 -28.03 0.78 -20.37
CA VAL A 782 -28.18 1.25 -18.98
C VAL A 782 -29.61 1.04 -18.50
N ALA A 783 -29.77 0.39 -17.35
CA ALA A 783 -31.05 0.18 -16.68
C ALA A 783 -31.15 1.07 -15.43
N ILE A 784 -32.24 1.82 -15.33
CA ILE A 784 -32.53 2.73 -14.22
C ILE A 784 -33.86 2.32 -13.60
N SER A 785 -33.90 2.11 -12.30
CA SER A 785 -35.13 1.77 -11.57
C SER A 785 -35.31 2.55 -10.26
N SER A 786 -36.55 2.83 -9.89
CA SER A 786 -36.93 3.34 -8.56
C SER A 786 -36.19 4.61 -8.14
N VAL A 787 -36.33 5.70 -8.92
CA VAL A 787 -35.72 7.00 -8.56
C VAL A 787 -36.66 7.79 -7.67
N GLY A 788 -36.31 7.87 -6.39
CA GLY A 788 -37.06 8.58 -5.35
C GLY A 788 -36.83 10.10 -5.35
N PRO A 789 -37.73 10.88 -4.75
CA PRO A 789 -37.54 12.32 -4.60
C PRO A 789 -36.60 12.68 -3.43
N VAL A 790 -35.87 13.79 -3.53
CA VAL A 790 -35.11 14.39 -2.40
C VAL A 790 -35.86 15.54 -1.73
N GLY A 791 -35.69 15.66 -0.40
CA GLY A 791 -36.09 16.82 0.41
C GLY A 791 -37.53 16.79 0.94
N THR A 792 -37.84 17.75 1.81
CA THR A 792 -39.19 18.01 2.33
C THR A 792 -39.56 19.48 2.12
N PRO A 793 -40.56 19.80 1.26
CA PRO A 793 -41.35 18.88 0.45
C PRO A 793 -40.50 18.17 -0.64
N PRO A 794 -40.87 16.94 -1.05
CA PRO A 794 -40.15 16.17 -2.05
C PRO A 794 -40.10 16.94 -3.36
N GLN A 795 -38.89 17.29 -3.79
CA GLN A 795 -38.71 18.10 -4.97
C GLN A 795 -38.55 17.18 -6.19
N TRP A 796 -37.41 16.50 -6.35
CA TRP A 796 -37.02 15.93 -7.63
C TRP A 796 -36.57 14.47 -7.49
N GLY A 797 -37.01 13.62 -8.42
CA GLY A 797 -36.54 12.23 -8.58
C GLY A 797 -36.60 11.82 -10.04
N THR A 798 -35.52 12.07 -10.77
CA THR A 798 -35.48 11.99 -12.24
C THR A 798 -34.64 10.80 -12.70
N GLY A 799 -35.04 10.08 -13.74
CA GLY A 799 -34.16 9.07 -14.35
C GLY A 799 -32.87 9.71 -14.84
N ILE A 800 -32.97 10.59 -15.84
CA ILE A 800 -31.82 11.33 -16.38
C ILE A 800 -32.07 12.84 -16.28
N TYR A 801 -31.14 13.58 -15.69
CA TYR A 801 -31.11 15.04 -15.69
C TYR A 801 -29.95 15.54 -16.55
N ALA A 802 -30.23 16.31 -17.60
CA ALA A 802 -29.22 16.90 -18.48
C ALA A 802 -29.42 18.41 -18.58
N ALA A 803 -28.41 19.21 -18.21
CA ALA A 803 -28.53 20.67 -18.16
C ALA A 803 -27.32 21.45 -18.67
N GLU A 804 -27.52 22.74 -19.00
CA GLU A 804 -26.45 23.74 -19.22
C GLU A 804 -25.43 23.36 -20.31
N THR A 805 -25.93 23.00 -21.49
CA THR A 805 -25.16 22.56 -22.67
C THR A 805 -24.48 21.20 -22.54
N ALA A 806 -24.76 20.46 -21.47
CA ALA A 806 -24.38 19.06 -21.35
C ALA A 806 -24.82 18.23 -22.55
N GLN A 807 -24.09 17.16 -22.84
CA GLN A 807 -24.36 16.24 -23.93
C GLN A 807 -24.61 14.83 -23.38
N VAL A 808 -25.77 14.26 -23.66
CA VAL A 808 -26.08 12.87 -23.31
C VAL A 808 -26.43 12.11 -24.57
N ALA A 809 -25.73 11.01 -24.80
CA ALA A 809 -26.02 10.04 -25.85
C ALA A 809 -26.35 8.69 -25.19
N ALA A 810 -27.52 8.12 -25.46
CA ALA A 810 -27.95 6.86 -24.88
C ALA A 810 -28.41 5.85 -25.94
N THR A 811 -28.06 4.59 -25.79
CA THR A 811 -28.57 3.47 -26.61
C THR A 811 -28.93 2.30 -25.72
N GLY A 812 -30.08 1.66 -25.93
CA GLY A 812 -30.51 0.54 -25.07
C GLY A 812 -30.84 0.98 -23.65
N LEU A 813 -31.44 2.16 -23.48
CA LEU A 813 -31.72 2.76 -22.17
C LEU A 813 -33.06 2.26 -21.63
N GLN A 814 -33.10 1.82 -20.39
CA GLN A 814 -34.34 1.49 -19.68
C GLN A 814 -34.49 2.38 -18.45
N VAL A 815 -35.64 3.03 -18.29
CA VAL A 815 -35.96 3.84 -17.11
C VAL A 815 -37.34 3.45 -16.61
N VAL A 816 -37.40 2.96 -15.38
CA VAL A 816 -38.62 2.52 -14.71
C VAL A 816 -38.73 3.19 -13.34
N GLY A 817 -39.89 3.69 -12.93
CA GLY A 817 -40.07 4.09 -11.53
C GLY A 817 -39.45 5.44 -11.15
N ALA A 818 -39.25 6.38 -12.08
CA ALA A 818 -38.76 7.72 -11.74
C ALA A 818 -39.88 8.62 -11.21
N HIS A 819 -39.69 9.32 -10.09
CA HIS A 819 -40.75 10.13 -9.46
C HIS A 819 -41.21 11.34 -10.30
N THR A 820 -40.28 12.10 -10.88
CA THR A 820 -40.56 13.38 -11.55
C THR A 820 -40.65 13.25 -13.06
N ALA A 821 -39.64 12.64 -13.68
CA ALA A 821 -39.58 12.36 -15.11
C ALA A 821 -38.58 11.25 -15.40
N ALA A 822 -38.79 10.51 -16.50
CA ALA A 822 -37.79 9.56 -16.97
C ALA A 822 -36.54 10.28 -17.49
N ALA A 823 -36.72 11.41 -18.19
CA ALA A 823 -35.63 12.32 -18.54
C ALA A 823 -36.07 13.79 -18.46
N LEU A 824 -35.23 14.64 -17.85
CA LEU A 824 -35.36 16.09 -17.80
C LEU A 824 -34.16 16.73 -18.51
N VAL A 825 -34.42 17.47 -19.58
CA VAL A 825 -33.41 18.08 -20.45
C VAL A 825 -33.60 19.59 -20.47
N GLN A 826 -32.61 20.36 -20.00
CA GLN A 826 -32.67 21.81 -19.85
C GLN A 826 -31.47 22.50 -20.52
N ASP A 827 -31.66 23.17 -21.65
CA ASP A 827 -30.56 23.82 -22.38
C ASP A 827 -29.41 22.85 -22.74
N ALA A 828 -29.71 21.56 -22.94
CA ALA A 828 -28.71 20.50 -23.16
C ALA A 828 -28.88 19.85 -24.55
N GLN A 829 -27.98 18.93 -24.91
CA GLN A 829 -28.12 18.02 -26.04
C GLN A 829 -28.45 16.62 -25.52
N PHE A 830 -29.50 16.01 -26.07
CA PHE A 830 -29.99 14.72 -25.62
C PHE A 830 -30.34 13.85 -26.83
N GLU A 831 -29.59 12.77 -27.01
CA GLU A 831 -29.74 11.82 -28.12
C GLU A 831 -29.99 10.44 -27.54
N VAL A 832 -31.14 9.85 -27.82
CA VAL A 832 -31.52 8.53 -27.30
C VAL A 832 -32.02 7.65 -28.42
N ALA A 833 -31.45 6.45 -28.49
CA ALA A 833 -31.88 5.38 -29.36
C ALA A 833 -32.29 4.14 -28.53
N ASP A 834 -33.29 3.39 -28.99
CA ASP A 834 -33.66 2.08 -28.44
C ASP A 834 -33.91 2.14 -26.93
N ALA A 835 -34.84 3.00 -26.52
CA ALA A 835 -35.10 3.24 -25.11
C ALA A 835 -36.53 2.90 -24.69
N ALA A 836 -36.68 2.37 -23.48
CA ALA A 836 -37.95 2.14 -22.82
C ALA A 836 -38.04 3.03 -21.58
N LEU A 837 -38.96 3.99 -21.59
CA LEU A 837 -39.20 4.95 -20.51
C LEU A 837 -40.59 4.69 -19.93
N GLY A 838 -40.70 4.26 -18.68
CA GLY A 838 -41.99 3.87 -18.10
C GLY A 838 -42.12 4.08 -16.60
N TYR A 839 -43.37 4.00 -16.13
CA TYR A 839 -43.73 4.02 -14.71
C TYR A 839 -43.20 5.20 -13.92
N THR A 840 -43.53 6.43 -14.32
CA THR A 840 -43.32 7.54 -13.39
C THR A 840 -44.37 7.49 -12.28
N LYS A 841 -43.92 7.35 -11.03
CA LYS A 841 -44.82 7.48 -9.88
C LYS A 841 -45.17 8.96 -9.75
N ALA A 842 -46.19 9.40 -10.46
CA ALA A 842 -46.76 10.72 -10.27
C ALA A 842 -47.33 10.76 -8.83
N GLY A 843 -46.50 11.20 -7.88
CA GLY A 843 -46.94 11.46 -6.52
C GLY A 843 -48.19 12.34 -6.57
N ASN A 844 -49.08 12.18 -5.59
CA ASN A 844 -50.31 12.96 -5.43
C ASN A 844 -50.03 14.45 -5.11
N LEU A 845 -49.09 15.09 -5.81
CA LEU A 845 -48.79 16.52 -5.80
C LEU A 845 -49.90 17.26 -6.56
N ARG A 846 -51.12 17.22 -6.02
CA ARG A 846 -52.26 18.02 -6.52
C ARG A 846 -52.17 19.50 -6.10
N LYS A 847 -51.23 19.89 -5.23
CA LYS A 847 -51.05 21.28 -4.78
C LYS A 847 -49.61 21.55 -4.30
N SER A 848 -48.58 21.51 -5.16
CA SER A 848 -47.36 22.26 -4.79
C SER A 848 -47.69 23.74 -4.97
N THR A 849 -47.71 24.48 -3.86
CA THR A 849 -48.02 25.91 -3.80
C THR A 849 -47.00 26.78 -4.56
N ALA A 850 -45.84 26.24 -4.93
CA ALA A 850 -44.92 26.82 -5.89
C ALA A 850 -45.39 26.55 -7.33
N GLY A 851 -46.15 27.48 -7.92
CA GLY A 851 -46.90 27.36 -9.17
C GLY A 851 -46.13 27.16 -10.49
N THR A 852 -45.03 26.40 -10.52
CA THR A 852 -44.25 26.13 -11.75
C THR A 852 -43.84 24.67 -11.98
N GLY A 853 -44.14 23.76 -11.05
CA GLY A 853 -43.75 22.34 -11.15
C GLY A 853 -44.39 21.63 -12.36
N THR A 854 -43.61 21.47 -13.43
CA THR A 854 -44.00 20.68 -14.60
C THR A 854 -43.51 19.25 -14.38
N PHE A 855 -44.44 18.29 -14.28
CA PHE A 855 -44.14 16.85 -14.20
C PHE A 855 -44.41 16.20 -15.56
N ALA A 856 -43.64 15.20 -15.94
CA ALA A 856 -43.84 14.46 -17.19
C ALA A 856 -43.52 12.99 -17.02
N ASP A 857 -44.34 12.12 -17.59
CA ASP A 857 -44.16 10.67 -17.43
C ASP A 857 -43.12 10.04 -18.36
N GLY A 858 -42.35 10.88 -19.05
CA GLY A 858 -41.37 10.49 -20.05
C GLY A 858 -40.27 11.53 -20.13
N VAL A 859 -40.16 12.19 -21.28
CA VAL A 859 -39.15 13.24 -21.52
C VAL A 859 -39.76 14.63 -21.33
N LEU A 860 -39.17 15.41 -20.42
CA LEU A 860 -39.43 16.84 -20.25
C LEU A 860 -38.25 17.63 -20.79
N ALA A 861 -38.48 18.44 -21.83
CA ALA A 861 -37.44 19.14 -22.57
C ALA A 861 -37.73 20.65 -22.62
N THR A 862 -36.82 21.47 -22.09
CA THR A 862 -36.89 22.94 -22.11
C THR A 862 -35.57 23.53 -22.61
N GLY A 863 -35.62 24.51 -23.52
CA GLY A 863 -34.39 25.19 -23.99
C GLY A 863 -33.40 24.31 -24.78
N VAL A 864 -33.79 23.08 -25.13
CA VAL A 864 -32.89 22.05 -25.67
C VAL A 864 -32.16 22.50 -26.95
N HIS A 865 -30.84 22.29 -26.98
CA HIS A 865 -30.01 22.57 -28.15
C HIS A 865 -30.18 21.53 -29.26
N LYS A 866 -30.29 20.26 -28.88
CA LYS A 866 -30.55 19.13 -29.78
C LYS A 866 -31.31 18.06 -29.02
N LEU A 867 -32.45 17.61 -29.57
CA LEU A 867 -33.22 16.48 -29.06
C LEU A 867 -33.38 15.47 -30.19
N SER A 868 -32.84 14.27 -30.03
CA SER A 868 -33.03 13.16 -30.96
C SER A 868 -33.57 11.96 -30.21
N LEU A 869 -34.73 11.44 -30.64
CA LEU A 869 -35.37 10.27 -30.05
C LEU A 869 -35.65 9.27 -31.16
N THR A 870 -34.98 8.11 -31.12
CA THR A 870 -35.09 7.07 -32.15
C THR A 870 -35.53 5.76 -31.49
N ARG A 871 -36.66 5.19 -31.93
CA ARG A 871 -37.21 3.94 -31.37
C ARG A 871 -37.36 4.00 -29.83
N VAL A 872 -37.93 5.09 -29.33
CA VAL A 872 -38.21 5.28 -27.90
C VAL A 872 -39.66 4.90 -27.61
N VAL A 873 -39.85 3.97 -26.69
CA VAL A 873 -41.16 3.56 -26.17
C VAL A 873 -41.39 4.23 -24.84
N ILE A 874 -42.47 4.99 -24.73
CA ILE A 874 -42.92 5.57 -23.47
C ILE A 874 -44.18 4.83 -23.04
N SER A 875 -44.14 4.17 -21.87
CA SER A 875 -45.26 3.34 -21.38
C SER A 875 -45.77 3.83 -20.03
N HIS A 876 -47.03 3.49 -19.71
CA HIS A 876 -47.65 3.77 -18.40
C HIS A 876 -47.70 5.26 -18.02
N CYS A 877 -47.94 6.15 -18.99
CA CYS A 877 -48.12 7.57 -18.73
C CYS A 877 -49.48 7.85 -18.03
N GLY A 878 -49.46 8.21 -16.74
CA GLY A 878 -50.62 8.72 -16.01
C GLY A 878 -51.05 10.14 -16.41
N ARG A 879 -50.20 10.88 -17.14
CA ARG A 879 -50.32 12.26 -17.67
C ARG A 879 -49.64 12.34 -19.05
N ARG A 880 -49.88 13.41 -19.83
CA ARG A 880 -49.43 13.52 -21.25
C ARG A 880 -47.93 13.18 -21.42
N GLY A 881 -47.60 12.18 -22.24
CA GLY A 881 -46.29 11.48 -22.29
C GLY A 881 -45.08 12.20 -22.92
N CYS A 882 -45.26 13.42 -23.46
CA CYS A 882 -44.17 14.29 -23.94
C CYS A 882 -44.68 15.74 -23.90
N CYS A 883 -44.02 16.64 -23.16
CA CYS A 883 -44.36 18.06 -23.12
C CYS A 883 -43.16 18.88 -23.57
N TRP A 884 -43.28 19.49 -24.75
CA TRP A 884 -42.35 20.52 -25.22
C TRP A 884 -42.98 21.89 -24.98
N LYS A 885 -42.34 22.74 -24.17
CA LYS A 885 -42.90 24.04 -23.76
C LYS A 885 -42.25 25.19 -24.54
N GLY A 886 -42.79 25.49 -25.72
CA GLY A 886 -42.61 26.78 -26.38
C GLY A 886 -43.58 27.82 -25.81
N ARG A 887 -43.22 29.11 -25.79
CA ARG A 887 -44.15 30.18 -25.37
C ARG A 887 -45.34 30.22 -26.32
N TRP A 888 -46.51 29.75 -25.88
CA TRP A 888 -47.88 30.26 -26.15
C TRP A 888 -48.86 29.28 -25.48
N GLN A 889 -49.58 29.74 -24.45
CA GLN A 889 -50.68 28.99 -23.84
C GLN A 889 -51.98 29.32 -24.59
N GLN A 890 -52.63 28.33 -25.20
CA GLN A 890 -54.10 28.28 -25.29
C GLN A 890 -54.61 26.85 -25.52
N ALA A 891 -55.87 26.65 -25.14
CA ALA A 891 -56.46 25.42 -24.64
C ALA A 891 -56.51 24.23 -25.61
N CYS A 892 -56.32 23.02 -25.08
CA CYS A 892 -56.74 21.78 -25.74
C CYS A 892 -57.32 20.79 -24.72
N ARG A 893 -58.66 20.75 -24.62
CA ARG A 893 -59.45 19.73 -23.93
C ARG A 893 -59.82 18.64 -24.94
N ARG A 894 -59.10 17.51 -24.98
CA ARG A 894 -59.61 16.15 -25.27
C ARG A 894 -58.49 15.12 -25.10
N ARG A 895 -58.86 13.94 -24.60
CA ARG A 895 -58.00 12.82 -24.16
C ARG A 895 -57.52 11.98 -25.36
N TRP A 896 -56.46 12.36 -26.05
CA TRP A 896 -55.68 11.44 -26.90
C TRP A 896 -54.19 11.83 -26.80
N CYS A 897 -53.32 10.84 -26.58
CA CYS A 897 -51.87 11.03 -26.58
C CYS A 897 -51.41 11.39 -28.00
N ALA A 898 -51.31 12.68 -28.30
CA ALA A 898 -50.62 13.20 -29.46
C ALA A 898 -49.31 13.86 -29.00
N ILE A 899 -48.20 13.43 -29.58
CA ILE A 899 -46.95 14.20 -29.57
C ILE A 899 -47.16 15.33 -30.57
N THR A 900 -47.45 16.53 -30.08
CA THR A 900 -47.56 17.72 -30.92
C THR A 900 -46.18 18.36 -31.08
N CYS A 901 -45.56 18.21 -32.25
CA CYS A 901 -44.40 19.00 -32.66
C CYS A 901 -44.89 20.26 -33.39
N LEU A 902 -44.74 21.44 -32.80
CA LEU A 902 -45.02 22.72 -33.45
C LEU A 902 -43.76 23.60 -33.45
N GLY A 903 -43.00 23.53 -34.54
CA GLY A 903 -41.84 24.38 -34.75
C GLY A 903 -42.24 25.83 -35.01
N TRP A 904 -41.70 26.76 -34.22
CA TRP A 904 -41.57 28.15 -34.63
C TRP A 904 -40.21 28.71 -34.22
N CYS A 905 -39.46 29.15 -35.23
CA CYS A 905 -38.14 29.75 -35.11
C CYS A 905 -38.31 31.27 -35.22
N ALA A 906 -38.05 32.00 -34.15
CA ALA A 906 -37.93 33.45 -34.18
C ALA A 906 -36.50 33.86 -33.79
N ARG A 907 -35.76 34.31 -34.81
CA ARG A 907 -34.52 35.13 -34.77
C ARG A 907 -33.38 34.65 -33.85
N ARG A 908 -32.52 33.79 -34.41
CA ARG A 908 -31.04 33.95 -34.53
C ARG A 908 -30.50 32.70 -35.22
N GLY A 909 -29.80 32.87 -36.34
CA GLY A 909 -29.50 31.82 -37.33
C GLY A 909 -28.79 30.58 -36.79
N ARG A 910 -29.54 29.49 -36.59
CA ARG A 910 -29.03 28.12 -36.47
C ARG A 910 -29.93 27.17 -37.26
N GLN A 911 -29.33 26.29 -38.06
CA GLN A 911 -30.03 25.31 -38.89
C GLN A 911 -30.65 24.20 -38.04
N LEU A 912 -31.90 23.85 -38.35
CA LEU A 912 -32.60 22.68 -37.81
C LEU A 912 -32.39 21.51 -38.78
N THR A 913 -31.84 20.39 -38.33
CA THR A 913 -31.75 19.15 -39.10
C THR A 913 -32.89 18.22 -38.66
N TRP A 914 -33.69 17.78 -39.65
CA TRP A 914 -34.82 16.84 -39.66
C TRP A 914 -35.25 16.11 -38.37
N LEU A 915 -36.54 16.24 -38.03
CA LEU A 915 -37.26 15.32 -37.15
C LEU A 915 -37.92 14.24 -38.03
N THR A 916 -37.44 13.00 -37.97
CA THR A 916 -38.05 11.88 -38.72
C THR A 916 -38.89 11.03 -37.77
N VAL A 917 -40.18 11.32 -37.63
CA VAL A 917 -41.11 10.47 -36.88
C VAL A 917 -41.72 9.46 -37.85
N ARG A 918 -41.20 8.21 -37.85
CA ARG A 918 -41.84 7.11 -38.59
C ARG A 918 -42.83 6.40 -37.67
N TRP A 919 -44.11 6.52 -37.99
CA TRP A 919 -45.17 5.69 -37.42
C TRP A 919 -45.15 4.31 -38.09
N TRP A 920 -45.26 3.24 -37.31
CA TRP A 920 -45.57 1.90 -37.83
C TRP A 920 -47.04 1.60 -37.52
N THR A 921 -47.86 1.58 -38.55
CA THR A 921 -49.20 0.99 -38.53
C THR A 921 -49.11 -0.42 -39.13
N ILE A 922 -49.55 -1.42 -38.37
CA ILE A 922 -49.68 -2.80 -38.85
C ILE A 922 -50.93 -2.86 -39.76
N ARG A 923 -50.74 -2.87 -41.08
CA ARG A 923 -51.65 -3.50 -42.05
C ARG A 923 -50.87 -4.01 -43.26
N ASN A 924 -51.31 -5.16 -43.74
CA ASN A 924 -50.68 -6.00 -44.77
C ASN A 924 -50.35 -5.25 -46.08
N ARG A 925 -49.26 -5.69 -46.72
CA ARG A 925 -48.74 -5.25 -48.02
C ARG A 925 -49.81 -5.30 -49.14
N MET A 926 -49.78 -4.31 -50.04
CA MET A 926 -49.41 -4.54 -51.44
C MET A 926 -49.04 -3.24 -52.22
N THR A 927 -47.94 -3.37 -52.99
CA THR A 927 -47.54 -2.72 -54.26
C THR A 927 -47.11 -1.25 -54.42
N LEU A 928 -45.84 -1.12 -54.87
CA LEU A 928 -45.24 -0.33 -55.99
C LEU A 928 -45.66 1.14 -56.24
N ALA A 929 -44.68 2.05 -56.26
CA ALA A 929 -44.07 2.57 -57.50
C ALA A 929 -43.05 3.70 -57.22
N THR A 930 -42.03 3.73 -58.08
CA THR A 930 -40.94 4.70 -58.27
C THR A 930 -41.41 6.11 -58.67
N LEU A 931 -40.63 7.16 -58.35
CA LEU A 931 -40.15 8.11 -59.36
C LEU A 931 -39.05 9.05 -58.85
N ASP A 932 -38.11 9.24 -59.78
CA ASP A 932 -36.92 10.08 -59.84
C ASP A 932 -37.26 11.58 -59.78
N TRP A 933 -36.25 12.44 -59.61
CA TRP A 933 -36.00 13.64 -60.42
C TRP A 933 -34.80 14.42 -59.87
N ARG A 934 -33.76 14.51 -60.71
CA ARG A 934 -32.60 15.41 -60.60
C ARG A 934 -33.01 16.86 -60.89
N CYS A 935 -32.29 17.82 -60.32
CA CYS A 935 -32.03 19.08 -61.01
C CYS A 935 -30.67 19.70 -60.63
N HIS A 936 -29.86 19.95 -61.67
CA HIS A 936 -28.55 20.60 -61.66
C HIS A 936 -28.67 22.13 -61.49
N ARG A 937 -27.66 22.77 -60.87
CA ARG A 937 -27.06 24.00 -61.44
C ARG A 937 -25.65 24.30 -60.92
N ARG A 938 -24.82 24.83 -61.82
CA ARG A 938 -23.38 25.08 -61.79
C ARG A 938 -23.04 26.56 -61.51
N ARG A 939 -21.74 26.81 -61.22
CA ARG A 939 -20.89 28.03 -61.41
C ARG A 939 -21.01 29.10 -60.29
N ARG A 940 -19.96 29.84 -59.86
CA ARG A 940 -18.62 30.19 -60.39
C ARG A 940 -17.72 30.73 -59.24
N TRP A 941 -16.39 30.66 -59.40
CA TRP A 941 -15.32 31.34 -58.64
C TRP A 941 -15.20 32.85 -59.02
N PRO A 942 -14.54 33.75 -58.24
CA PRO A 942 -13.07 33.91 -58.26
C PRO A 942 -12.35 34.24 -56.91
N SER A 943 -11.08 33.84 -56.91
CA SER A 943 -9.88 34.23 -56.12
C SER A 943 -9.69 35.71 -55.85
N TRP A 944 -9.05 36.10 -54.72
CA TRP A 944 -7.96 37.11 -54.61
C TRP A 944 -7.14 36.87 -53.31
N MET A 945 -5.81 36.95 -53.42
CA MET A 945 -4.79 36.67 -52.41
C MET A 945 -3.89 37.91 -52.34
N TRP A 946 -3.70 38.52 -51.17
CA TRP A 946 -2.73 39.61 -50.95
C TRP A 946 -1.94 39.34 -49.65
N TRP A 947 -0.63 39.53 -49.75
CA TRP A 947 0.36 39.52 -48.67
C TRP A 947 0.38 40.87 -47.94
N ASP A 948 0.57 40.88 -46.61
CA ASP A 948 1.31 41.97 -45.96
C ASP A 948 2.07 41.49 -44.71
N ARG A 949 3.32 41.97 -44.59
CA ARG A 949 4.26 41.80 -43.48
C ARG A 949 4.20 43.07 -42.62
N ARG A 950 4.17 42.96 -41.29
CA ARG A 950 4.96 43.83 -40.38
C ARG A 950 4.89 43.46 -38.89
N ARG A 951 6.08 43.15 -38.35
CA ARG A 951 6.70 43.57 -37.07
C ARG A 951 5.81 43.69 -35.81
N LEU A 952 6.06 42.80 -34.84
CA LEU A 952 5.73 42.98 -33.41
C LEU A 952 7.00 43.41 -32.64
N ARG A 953 6.96 44.62 -32.06
CA ARG A 953 7.87 45.07 -31.01
C ARG A 953 7.24 44.71 -29.66
N VAL A 954 8.02 44.05 -28.80
CA VAL A 954 7.67 43.80 -27.38
C VAL A 954 8.06 45.05 -26.58
N GLY A 955 7.08 45.68 -25.96
CA GLY A 955 7.27 46.79 -25.02
C GLY A 955 7.01 46.32 -23.58
N LEU A 956 8.04 46.37 -22.74
CA LEU A 956 7.92 46.30 -21.29
C LEU A 956 7.17 47.53 -20.75
N LEU A 957 6.19 47.31 -19.87
CA LEU A 957 5.58 48.36 -19.06
C LEU A 957 5.60 47.98 -17.58
N ARG A 958 6.39 48.78 -16.84
CA ARG A 958 6.40 48.94 -15.37
C ARG A 958 5.31 49.92 -14.96
N ARG A 959 4.67 49.66 -13.81
CA ARG A 959 4.01 50.56 -12.81
C ARG A 959 2.83 49.78 -12.22
N GLY A 960 2.40 49.92 -10.97
CA GLY A 960 2.63 50.86 -9.89
C GLY A 960 1.55 50.59 -8.82
N ARG A 961 1.80 50.99 -7.56
CA ARG A 961 1.01 50.71 -6.35
C ARG A 961 -0.35 51.44 -6.25
N SER A 962 -1.11 50.98 -5.25
CA SER A 962 -2.22 51.59 -4.44
C SER A 962 -3.64 51.20 -4.90
N ASP A 963 -4.60 50.78 -4.05
CA ASP A 963 -5.00 51.24 -2.70
C ASP A 963 -5.75 50.17 -1.85
N CYS A 964 -5.69 50.32 -0.51
CA CYS A 964 -6.58 49.73 0.51
C CYS A 964 -7.86 50.57 0.69
N PRO A 965 -8.91 50.06 1.39
CA PRO A 965 -9.13 50.51 2.80
C PRO A 965 -9.70 49.51 3.85
N TYR A 966 -9.26 49.70 5.11
CA TYR A 966 -9.89 49.52 6.47
C TYR A 966 -10.51 48.15 6.91
N PHE A 967 -10.26 47.58 8.11
CA PHE A 967 -10.47 48.11 9.49
C PHE A 967 -9.62 47.39 10.59
N CYS A 968 -9.28 48.14 11.65
CA CYS A 968 -8.51 47.84 12.89
C CYS A 968 -9.38 47.18 14.02
N PRO A 969 -8.99 46.93 15.31
CA PRO A 969 -7.75 47.32 16.07
C PRO A 969 -7.13 46.32 17.13
N LEU A 970 -5.81 46.47 17.38
CA LEU A 970 -4.99 46.57 18.65
C LEU A 970 -5.27 45.73 19.96
N PRO A 971 -4.34 45.70 20.98
CA PRO A 971 -2.97 46.27 21.07
C PRO A 971 -1.85 45.33 21.61
N CYS A 972 -0.60 45.72 21.30
CA CYS A 972 0.64 45.30 21.97
C CYS A 972 0.93 46.11 23.25
N ARG A 973 1.69 45.51 24.17
CA ARG A 973 2.31 46.17 25.34
C ARG A 973 3.84 46.07 25.25
N ASP A 974 4.46 47.04 25.89
CA ASP A 974 5.76 47.66 25.60
C ASP A 974 6.87 47.22 26.60
N ARG A 975 8.14 47.17 26.10
CA ARG A 975 9.44 47.45 26.78
C ARG A 975 10.14 46.40 27.70
N PRO A 976 11.46 46.55 28.04
CA PRO A 976 12.67 46.71 27.18
C PRO A 976 14.01 46.08 27.74
N PHE A 977 15.09 46.18 26.94
CA PHE A 977 16.53 46.42 27.29
C PHE A 977 17.58 45.32 27.65
N LEU A 978 18.73 45.46 26.96
CA LEU A 978 20.17 45.42 27.36
C LEU A 978 21.08 44.15 27.29
N TRP A 979 21.92 44.14 26.23
CA TRP A 979 23.37 43.81 26.08
C TRP A 979 24.15 42.96 27.13
N ARG A 980 25.00 42.02 26.68
CA ARG A 980 26.47 42.22 26.41
C ARG A 980 27.23 40.93 26.00
N TRP A 981 28.13 41.16 25.03
CA TRP A 981 29.37 40.47 24.56
C TRP A 981 29.31 39.04 24.03
#